data_AF-A0A1C5ZSP2-F1
#
_entry.id   AF-A0A1C5ZSP2-F1
#
_cell.length_a   1.000
_cell.length_b   1.000
_cell.length_c   1.000
_cell.angle_alpha   90.00
_cell.angle_beta   90.00
_cell.angle_gamma   90.00
#
_symmetry.space_group_name_H-M   'P 1'
#
loop_
_entity.id
_entity.type
_entity.pdbx_description
1 polymer ?
#
loop_
_entity_poly.entity_id
_entity_poly.type
_entity_poly.pdbx_seq_one_letter_code
_entity_poly.pdbx_strand_id
1 'polypeptide(L)'
;MDKKALKLLCKRGELSPEEEAYCTEKGVLTAIEPMEHDTFIRKIKEAAGAVTHEKAVKGFLYSISTGDFRYRTALSSLIWAEALPEHSCEKVSAYNGRYICGICGGEFSEGNDLSFEDMKEHCRNRLAPQKNFMDICCAGYVYNDLREFAKLPDVNFCDEDIRILNRILGLAEEISSANKVNALLKLITAEDSLPLTVPDAYSVLGVLSSCGFFDTPEHKSYAEGFVPCSKREFVYETDIYYPLHLWRGKYGISFSAAEKFGSDIAKRLIPEKGSVQRKEPKRRKGASEEQYYSGNDNVIVLDDRLRHYYGLAPFEQKWDKLAFYKVNDTVKERTEIWFEGDVIKKLIVESSTDRGIYYLESDMNAATNGRRTVLPKTSRGREQPLTPSLLQTPTYMLGHLVTGIGQNSHGVSSYNSSNDQQLPIPFESLPRKEDFFSFSQRYIAMCDSSCGYDALLENFRSKKRVTVKFTAGDIFRVQLTSSLYTYGLIICKVRRLEKWAELPQAHPLRSLMTQPIIFRQYAIVTENGNMTADELENIPLMEMRIAQDNEILWETYPIVCSKKLAENDIDLGFSVNTYRRQIIWNLTVWDYDNETEDIIKEYGTGKHYGGVALGINVDRNGYKAGIIPYSPKETELKAALAEHLGLSDCADPCDSFAEKFGGITRRQFIELAGERFRR
;
A
#
# COMPACT_ATOMS: atom_id res chain seq x y z
N MET A 1 -7.31 -35.72 -3.37
CA MET A 1 -7.95 -34.49 -2.86
C MET A 1 -9.05 -34.08 -3.82
N ASP A 2 -10.23 -33.70 -3.31
CA ASP A 2 -11.36 -33.28 -4.14
C ASP A 2 -11.09 -31.91 -4.77
N LYS A 3 -11.09 -31.84 -6.11
CA LYS A 3 -10.75 -30.62 -6.85
C LYS A 3 -11.82 -29.54 -6.74
N LYS A 4 -13.09 -29.91 -6.59
CA LYS A 4 -14.21 -28.96 -6.45
C LYS A 4 -14.14 -28.29 -5.08
N ALA A 5 -13.95 -29.08 -4.02
CA ALA A 5 -13.81 -28.57 -2.67
C ALA A 5 -12.59 -27.64 -2.54
N LEU A 6 -11.44 -28.01 -3.13
CA LEU A 6 -10.26 -27.13 -3.14
C LEU A 6 -10.52 -25.80 -3.88
N LYS A 7 -11.26 -25.84 -4.99
CA LYS A 7 -11.65 -24.62 -5.73
C LYS A 7 -12.55 -23.72 -4.90
N LEU A 8 -13.49 -24.30 -4.14
CA LEU A 8 -14.35 -23.56 -3.21
C LEU A 8 -13.54 -22.94 -2.08
N LEU A 9 -12.62 -23.69 -1.47
CA LEU A 9 -11.73 -23.18 -0.43
C LEU A 9 -10.90 -21.97 -0.90
N CYS A 10 -10.48 -21.96 -2.17
CA CYS A 10 -9.73 -20.87 -2.78
C CYS A 10 -10.58 -19.67 -3.24
N LYS A 11 -11.92 -19.74 -3.14
CA LYS A 11 -12.83 -18.64 -3.47
C LYS A 11 -12.62 -17.47 -2.50
N ARG A 12 -12.55 -16.24 -3.05
CA ARG A 12 -12.52 -14.99 -2.27
C ARG A 12 -13.86 -14.75 -1.57
N GLY A 13 -13.84 -14.25 -0.34
CA GLY A 13 -15.03 -14.02 0.50
C GLY A 13 -15.32 -15.20 1.44
N GLU A 14 -16.43 -15.13 2.16
CA GLU A 14 -16.88 -16.22 3.05
C GLU A 14 -17.47 -17.39 2.24
N LEU A 15 -17.41 -18.60 2.81
CA LEU A 15 -18.10 -19.77 2.26
C LEU A 15 -19.56 -19.71 2.68
N SER A 16 -20.50 -20.08 1.80
CA SER A 16 -21.87 -20.35 2.27
C SER A 16 -21.87 -21.56 3.22
N PRO A 17 -22.90 -21.72 4.08
CA PRO A 17 -23.00 -22.88 4.97
C PRO A 17 -22.91 -24.23 4.22
N GLU A 18 -23.46 -24.31 3.02
CA GLU A 18 -23.39 -25.51 2.17
C GLU A 18 -21.99 -25.73 1.58
N GLU A 19 -21.31 -24.64 1.17
CA GLU A 19 -19.93 -24.69 0.69
C GLU A 19 -18.97 -25.13 1.81
N GLU A 20 -19.18 -24.62 3.02
CA GLU A 20 -18.40 -24.98 4.21
C GLU A 20 -18.59 -26.44 4.58
N ALA A 21 -19.84 -26.89 4.71
CA ALA A 21 -20.17 -28.29 4.99
C ALA A 21 -19.56 -29.24 3.96
N TYR A 22 -19.62 -28.89 2.67
CA TYR A 22 -19.00 -29.68 1.61
C TYR A 22 -17.46 -29.71 1.72
N CYS A 23 -16.83 -28.57 2.03
CA CYS A 23 -15.37 -28.52 2.22
C CYS A 23 -14.91 -29.36 3.42
N THR A 24 -15.68 -29.34 4.51
CA THR A 24 -15.44 -30.15 5.71
C THR A 24 -15.64 -31.64 5.43
N GLU A 25 -16.73 -32.03 4.75
CA GLU A 25 -17.00 -33.41 4.36
C GLU A 25 -15.89 -33.98 3.47
N LYS A 26 -15.32 -33.17 2.57
CA LYS A 26 -14.21 -33.56 1.68
C LYS A 26 -12.82 -33.44 2.33
N GLY A 27 -12.75 -33.02 3.60
CA GLY A 27 -11.51 -32.92 4.37
C GLY A 27 -10.54 -31.85 3.88
N VAL A 28 -11.02 -30.84 3.14
CA VAL A 28 -10.19 -29.69 2.73
C VAL A 28 -10.33 -28.50 3.67
N LEU A 29 -11.37 -28.47 4.50
CA LEU A 29 -11.53 -27.53 5.61
C LEU A 29 -11.54 -28.34 6.90
N THR A 30 -10.67 -27.98 7.84
CA THR A 30 -10.64 -28.56 9.19
C THR A 30 -10.92 -27.46 10.19
N ALA A 31 -11.61 -27.78 11.28
CA ALA A 31 -11.96 -26.83 12.32
C ALA A 31 -11.23 -27.17 13.62
N ILE A 32 -11.08 -26.16 14.47
CA ILE A 32 -10.57 -26.31 15.83
C ILE A 32 -11.50 -25.59 16.79
N GLU A 33 -11.69 -26.17 17.97
CA GLU A 33 -12.36 -25.46 19.04
C GLU A 33 -11.43 -24.37 19.58
N PRO A 34 -11.93 -23.12 19.77
CA PRO A 34 -11.19 -22.08 20.46
C PRO A 34 -10.79 -22.54 21.86
N MET A 35 -9.57 -22.21 22.29
CA MET A 35 -9.04 -22.63 23.57
C MET A 35 -8.22 -21.52 24.24
N GLU A 36 -8.07 -21.60 25.55
CA GLU A 36 -7.22 -20.69 26.32
C GLU A 36 -5.73 -20.86 25.95
N HIS A 37 -4.95 -19.79 26.13
CA HIS A 37 -3.53 -19.74 25.78
C HIS A 37 -2.70 -20.93 26.28
N ASP A 38 -2.75 -21.24 27.57
CA ASP A 38 -1.89 -22.27 28.15
C ASP A 38 -2.29 -23.68 27.66
N THR A 39 -3.59 -23.89 27.43
CA THR A 39 -4.08 -25.09 26.74
C THR A 39 -3.57 -25.16 25.31
N PHE A 40 -3.52 -24.03 24.62
CA PHE A 40 -3.03 -23.94 23.26
C PHE A 40 -1.54 -24.32 23.15
N ILE A 41 -0.70 -23.80 24.04
CA ILE A 41 0.74 -24.13 24.09
C ILE A 41 0.95 -25.62 24.36
N ARG A 42 0.23 -26.18 25.34
CA ARG A 42 0.28 -27.63 25.62
C ARG A 42 -0.13 -28.45 24.39
N LYS A 43 -1.17 -28.04 23.66
CA LYS A 43 -1.63 -28.71 22.45
C LYS A 43 -0.61 -28.67 21.31
N ILE A 44 0.17 -27.59 21.20
CA ILE A 44 1.32 -27.52 20.28
C ILE A 44 2.39 -28.55 20.66
N LYS A 45 2.73 -28.65 21.95
CA LYS A 45 3.71 -29.64 22.43
C LYS A 45 3.25 -31.09 22.23
N GLU A 46 1.97 -31.37 22.48
CA GLU A 46 1.35 -32.67 22.19
C GLU A 46 1.41 -33.01 20.69
N ALA A 47 1.09 -32.05 19.82
CA ALA A 47 1.14 -32.23 18.37
C ALA A 47 2.57 -32.46 17.85
N ALA A 48 3.55 -31.74 18.41
CA ALA A 48 4.96 -31.95 18.10
C ALA A 48 5.43 -33.36 18.53
N GLY A 49 5.05 -33.82 19.73
CA GLY A 49 5.37 -35.15 20.22
C GLY A 49 4.77 -36.30 19.39
N ALA A 50 3.73 -36.03 18.59
CA ALA A 50 3.10 -37.00 17.70
C ALA A 50 3.79 -37.12 16.33
N VAL A 51 4.78 -36.27 16.02
CA VAL A 51 5.47 -36.23 14.74
C VAL A 51 6.96 -36.51 14.96
N THR A 52 7.49 -37.56 14.32
CA THR A 52 8.93 -37.81 14.36
C THR A 52 9.67 -36.89 13.39
N HIS A 53 10.88 -36.46 13.79
CA HIS A 53 11.75 -35.65 12.94
C HIS A 53 12.04 -36.32 11.59
N GLU A 54 12.29 -37.63 11.59
CA GLU A 54 12.51 -38.41 10.36
C GLU A 54 11.30 -38.35 9.42
N LYS A 55 10.07 -38.49 9.95
CA LYS A 55 8.85 -38.39 9.16
C LYS A 55 8.70 -37.00 8.55
N ALA A 56 8.97 -35.94 9.32
CA ALA A 56 8.90 -34.57 8.86
C ALA A 56 9.93 -34.28 7.75
N VAL A 57 11.17 -34.77 7.87
CA VAL A 57 12.21 -34.65 6.84
C VAL A 57 11.81 -35.37 5.56
N LYS A 58 11.37 -36.64 5.65
CA LYS A 58 10.92 -37.40 4.47
C LYS A 58 9.73 -36.75 3.79
N GLY A 59 8.76 -36.26 4.57
CA GLY A 59 7.60 -35.53 4.07
C GLY A 59 7.99 -34.24 3.34
N PHE A 60 8.88 -33.43 3.94
CA PHE A 60 9.36 -32.20 3.31
C PHE A 60 10.03 -32.50 1.97
N LEU A 61 10.97 -33.45 1.93
CA LEU A 61 11.65 -33.82 0.68
C LEU A 61 10.66 -34.34 -0.37
N TYR A 62 9.79 -35.29 -0.01
CA TYR A 62 8.74 -35.80 -0.90
C TYR A 62 7.86 -34.69 -1.50
N SER A 63 7.56 -33.64 -0.74
CA SER A 63 6.72 -32.53 -1.21
C SER A 63 7.37 -31.71 -2.35
N ILE A 64 8.70 -31.75 -2.50
CA ILE A 64 9.47 -30.92 -3.44
C ILE A 64 9.12 -31.24 -4.89
N SER A 65 9.35 -32.48 -5.33
CA SER A 65 9.04 -32.87 -6.71
C SER A 65 7.55 -33.14 -6.95
N THR A 66 6.82 -33.59 -5.91
CA THR A 66 5.41 -33.98 -6.07
C THR A 66 4.43 -32.82 -6.02
N GLY A 67 4.82 -31.69 -5.40
CA GLY A 67 3.92 -30.55 -5.17
C GLY A 67 2.82 -30.83 -4.13
N ASP A 68 2.93 -31.90 -3.33
CA ASP A 68 1.95 -32.20 -2.29
C ASP A 68 2.19 -31.35 -1.04
N PHE A 69 1.56 -30.18 -1.00
CA PHE A 69 1.74 -29.20 0.06
C PHE A 69 1.35 -29.67 1.46
N ARG A 70 0.58 -30.76 1.59
CA ARG A 70 0.23 -31.35 2.88
C ARG A 70 1.46 -31.80 3.68
N TYR A 71 2.56 -32.11 3.00
CA TYR A 71 3.82 -32.54 3.61
C TYR A 71 4.89 -31.44 3.67
N ARG A 72 4.60 -30.24 3.17
CA ARG A 72 5.60 -29.21 2.89
C ARG A 72 6.20 -28.59 4.14
N THR A 73 5.37 -28.12 5.07
CA THR A 73 5.79 -27.18 6.12
C THR A 73 6.03 -27.82 7.48
N ALA A 74 5.63 -29.09 7.65
CA ALA A 74 5.66 -29.77 8.95
C ALA A 74 7.05 -29.81 9.61
N LEU A 75 8.14 -29.88 8.82
CA LEU A 75 9.50 -29.81 9.34
C LEU A 75 9.80 -28.44 9.99
N SER A 76 9.37 -27.34 9.37
CA SER A 76 9.49 -26.00 9.96
C SER A 76 8.66 -25.89 11.23
N SER A 77 7.42 -26.36 11.17
CA SER A 77 6.48 -26.34 12.31
C SER A 77 7.02 -27.15 13.49
N LEU A 78 7.65 -28.29 13.24
CA LEU A 78 8.25 -29.14 14.27
C LEU A 78 9.42 -28.43 14.95
N ILE A 79 10.38 -27.91 14.16
CA ILE A 79 11.53 -27.17 14.70
C ILE A 79 11.08 -25.97 15.54
N TRP A 80 10.07 -25.23 15.07
CA TRP A 80 9.52 -24.11 15.82
C TRP A 80 8.87 -24.56 17.13
N ALA A 81 8.06 -25.62 17.09
CA ALA A 81 7.35 -26.14 18.26
C ALA A 81 8.30 -26.73 19.30
N GLU A 82 9.38 -27.38 18.88
CA GLU A 82 10.42 -27.90 19.76
C GLU A 82 11.17 -26.76 20.47
N ALA A 83 11.51 -25.69 19.75
CA ALA A 83 12.21 -24.54 20.30
C ALA A 83 11.35 -23.67 21.24
N LEU A 84 10.03 -23.66 21.07
CA LEU A 84 9.09 -22.85 21.86
C LEU A 84 9.26 -23.12 23.37
N PRO A 85 9.60 -22.13 24.22
CA PRO A 85 9.62 -22.34 25.66
C PRO A 85 8.20 -22.45 26.23
N GLU A 86 8.06 -23.12 27.37
CA GLU A 86 6.89 -22.91 28.23
C GLU A 86 6.83 -21.43 28.63
N HIS A 87 5.65 -20.82 28.50
CA HIS A 87 5.47 -19.41 28.81
C HIS A 87 3.99 -19.09 29.09
N SER A 88 3.78 -18.05 29.89
CA SER A 88 2.47 -17.43 30.05
C SER A 88 2.21 -16.42 28.94
N CYS A 89 0.93 -16.11 28.70
CA CYS A 89 0.55 -15.17 27.66
C CYS A 89 1.08 -13.74 27.93
N GLU A 90 1.84 -13.19 26.99
CA GLU A 90 2.25 -11.78 26.99
C GLU A 90 1.33 -11.00 26.06
N LYS A 91 0.28 -10.37 26.60
CA LYS A 91 -0.73 -9.70 25.76
C LYS A 91 -0.15 -8.45 25.08
N VAL A 92 -0.09 -8.48 23.76
CA VAL A 92 0.22 -7.34 22.90
C VAL A 92 -1.04 -7.00 22.11
N SER A 93 -1.54 -5.76 22.24
CA SER A 93 -2.79 -5.33 21.61
C SER A 93 -2.73 -5.49 20.09
N ALA A 94 -3.78 -6.09 19.52
CA ALA A 94 -3.98 -6.22 18.08
C ALA A 94 -5.27 -5.48 17.66
N TYR A 95 -5.53 -5.43 16.36
CA TYR A 95 -6.73 -4.76 15.82
C TYR A 95 -7.99 -5.62 16.04
N ASN A 96 -9.17 -4.98 16.07
CA ASN A 96 -10.50 -5.61 16.05
C ASN A 96 -10.87 -6.45 17.29
N GLY A 97 -10.55 -5.98 18.50
CA GLY A 97 -10.95 -6.66 19.74
C GLY A 97 -10.19 -7.98 19.98
N ARG A 98 -8.95 -8.05 19.47
CA ARG A 98 -8.05 -9.19 19.61
C ARG A 98 -6.73 -8.73 20.20
N TYR A 99 -6.01 -9.66 20.80
CA TYR A 99 -4.60 -9.48 21.14
C TYR A 99 -3.78 -10.65 20.60
N ILE A 100 -2.48 -10.42 20.44
CA ILE A 100 -1.51 -11.46 20.14
C ILE A 100 -0.65 -11.74 21.37
N CYS A 101 -0.22 -12.98 21.53
CA CYS A 101 0.85 -13.28 22.49
C CYS A 101 2.20 -12.82 21.92
N GLY A 102 2.88 -11.91 22.62
CA GLY A 102 4.20 -11.38 22.26
C GLY A 102 5.30 -12.44 22.18
N ILE A 103 5.08 -13.65 22.70
CA ILE A 103 6.05 -14.75 22.64
C ILE A 103 5.74 -15.70 21.47
N CYS A 104 4.59 -16.37 21.50
CA CYS A 104 4.26 -17.40 20.52
C CYS A 104 3.56 -16.88 19.25
N GLY A 105 3.06 -15.64 19.28
CA GLY A 105 2.31 -15.03 18.18
C GLY A 105 0.91 -15.60 17.98
N GLY A 106 0.36 -16.37 18.93
CA GLY A 106 -1.02 -16.82 18.89
C GLY A 106 -1.99 -15.64 19.03
N GLU A 107 -3.09 -15.66 18.27
CA GLU A 107 -4.17 -14.67 18.32
C GLU A 107 -5.28 -15.11 19.27
N PHE A 108 -5.82 -14.17 20.04
CA PHE A 108 -6.86 -14.42 21.04
C PHE A 108 -7.87 -13.27 21.07
N SER A 109 -9.12 -13.57 21.41
CA SER A 109 -10.18 -12.57 21.52
C SER A 109 -10.13 -11.88 22.89
N GLU A 110 -10.19 -10.54 22.92
CA GLU A 110 -10.13 -9.77 24.19
C GLU A 110 -11.35 -10.01 25.10
N GLY A 111 -12.49 -10.37 24.52
CA GLY A 111 -13.73 -10.56 25.28
C GLY A 111 -13.84 -11.87 26.06
N ASN A 112 -13.07 -12.91 25.69
CA ASN A 112 -13.15 -14.23 26.32
C ASN A 112 -11.81 -14.97 26.45
N ASP A 113 -10.69 -14.38 26.03
CA ASP A 113 -9.35 -14.96 26.08
C ASP A 113 -9.19 -16.31 25.35
N LEU A 114 -10.05 -16.61 24.38
CA LEU A 114 -9.96 -17.81 23.56
C LEU A 114 -9.23 -17.55 22.23
N SER A 115 -8.49 -18.56 21.78
CA SER A 115 -7.72 -18.53 20.52
C SER A 115 -8.62 -18.23 19.32
N PHE A 116 -8.15 -17.35 18.44
CA PHE A 116 -8.80 -17.05 17.17
C PHE A 116 -7.93 -17.57 16.02
N GLU A 117 -8.48 -18.42 15.16
CA GLU A 117 -7.77 -18.93 13.98
C GLU A 117 -8.68 -18.90 12.74
N ASP A 118 -8.22 -18.27 11.66
CA ASP A 118 -8.89 -18.37 10.35
C ASP A 118 -8.55 -19.72 9.71
N MET A 119 -9.36 -20.73 10.04
CA MET A 119 -9.15 -22.08 9.55
C MET A 119 -9.31 -22.22 8.03
N LYS A 120 -10.12 -21.35 7.40
CA LYS A 120 -10.21 -21.32 5.93
C LYS A 120 -8.88 -20.88 5.34
N GLU A 121 -8.29 -19.81 5.87
CA GLU A 121 -6.99 -19.32 5.47
C GLU A 121 -5.89 -20.37 5.73
N HIS A 122 -5.86 -20.96 6.92
CA HIS A 122 -4.89 -22.01 7.25
C HIS A 122 -4.96 -23.16 6.25
N CYS A 123 -6.14 -23.75 6.04
CA CYS A 123 -6.30 -24.88 5.13
C CYS A 123 -5.96 -24.50 3.69
N ARG A 124 -6.33 -23.29 3.24
CA ARG A 124 -5.96 -22.77 1.92
C ARG A 124 -4.45 -22.69 1.77
N ASN A 125 -3.75 -22.10 2.75
CA ASN A 125 -2.30 -21.95 2.72
C ASN A 125 -1.57 -23.31 2.76
N ARG A 126 -2.10 -24.27 3.51
CA ARG A 126 -1.56 -25.63 3.61
C ARG A 126 -1.80 -26.51 2.38
N LEU A 127 -2.90 -26.30 1.64
CA LEU A 127 -3.28 -27.16 0.50
C LEU A 127 -2.98 -26.54 -0.86
N ALA A 128 -3.09 -25.22 -0.99
CA ALA A 128 -2.92 -24.48 -2.24
C ALA A 128 -2.42 -23.05 -1.96
N PRO A 129 -1.16 -22.90 -1.48
CA PRO A 129 -0.63 -21.59 -1.12
C PRO A 129 -0.66 -20.64 -2.31
N GLN A 130 -1.06 -19.40 -2.03
CA GLN A 130 -1.14 -18.34 -3.03
C GLN A 130 0.20 -17.58 -3.08
N LYS A 131 0.34 -16.71 -4.08
CA LYS A 131 1.59 -15.98 -4.37
C LYS A 131 2.12 -15.16 -3.18
N ASN A 132 1.26 -14.82 -2.21
CA ASN A 132 1.62 -13.99 -1.07
C ASN A 132 1.18 -14.69 0.23
N PHE A 133 2.07 -14.61 1.22
CA PHE A 133 1.80 -14.72 2.65
C PHE A 133 1.53 -16.14 3.20
N MET A 134 2.46 -16.63 4.03
CA MET A 134 2.23 -17.74 4.95
C MET A 134 3.14 -17.59 6.17
N ASP A 135 2.61 -17.15 7.31
CA ASP A 135 3.36 -17.21 8.57
C ASP A 135 3.44 -18.66 9.03
N ILE A 136 4.52 -19.34 8.67
CA ILE A 136 4.79 -20.70 9.13
C ILE A 136 5.40 -20.74 10.54
N CYS A 137 5.46 -19.59 11.24
CA CYS A 137 6.18 -19.40 12.51
C CYS A 137 5.31 -18.74 13.59
N CYS A 138 4.00 -18.95 13.57
CA CYS A 138 3.07 -18.57 14.64
C CYS A 138 2.38 -19.79 15.25
N ALA A 139 1.97 -19.68 16.52
CA ALA A 139 1.30 -20.75 17.26
C ALA A 139 0.09 -21.33 16.51
N GLY A 140 -0.73 -20.45 15.94
CA GLY A 140 -1.89 -20.76 15.09
C GLY A 140 -1.62 -21.74 13.97
N TYR A 141 -0.68 -21.36 13.11
CA TYR A 141 -0.32 -22.18 11.98
C TYR A 141 0.35 -23.49 12.41
N VAL A 142 1.31 -23.41 13.35
CA VAL A 142 2.14 -24.56 13.77
C VAL A 142 1.31 -25.67 14.38
N TYR A 143 0.36 -25.35 15.27
CA TYR A 143 -0.52 -26.35 15.88
C TYR A 143 -1.29 -27.13 14.81
N ASN A 144 -1.95 -26.38 13.91
CA ASN A 144 -2.80 -26.95 12.89
C ASN A 144 -2.00 -27.79 11.89
N ASP A 145 -0.83 -27.30 11.47
CA ASP A 145 0.02 -28.00 10.52
C ASP A 145 0.53 -29.34 11.08
N LEU A 146 1.05 -29.36 12.31
CA LEU A 146 1.54 -30.59 12.95
C LEU A 146 0.40 -31.59 13.21
N ARG A 147 -0.75 -31.11 13.70
CA ARG A 147 -1.92 -31.97 13.93
C ARG A 147 -2.40 -32.64 12.65
N GLU A 148 -2.50 -31.89 11.55
CA GLU A 148 -2.95 -32.46 10.27
C GLU A 148 -1.87 -33.31 9.60
N PHE A 149 -0.58 -32.98 9.78
CA PHE A 149 0.53 -33.77 9.27
C PHE A 149 0.64 -35.14 9.95
N ALA A 150 0.41 -35.21 11.27
CA ALA A 150 0.45 -36.47 12.02
C ALA A 150 -0.51 -37.54 11.46
N LYS A 151 -1.64 -37.12 10.85
CA LYS A 151 -2.66 -38.00 10.25
C LYS A 151 -2.25 -38.55 8.88
N LEU A 152 -1.22 -38.00 8.25
CA LEU A 152 -0.81 -38.39 6.90
C LEU A 152 -0.05 -39.72 6.92
N PRO A 153 -0.19 -40.55 5.87
CA PRO A 153 0.60 -41.76 5.73
C PRO A 153 2.09 -41.44 5.59
N ASP A 154 2.94 -42.39 5.94
CA ASP A 154 4.37 -42.25 5.74
C ASP A 154 4.70 -42.28 4.24
N VAL A 155 5.67 -41.45 3.84
CA VAL A 155 6.12 -41.28 2.47
C VAL A 155 7.63 -41.39 2.40
N ASN A 156 8.15 -41.68 1.21
CA ASN A 156 9.59 -41.62 0.92
C ASN A 156 9.86 -40.59 -0.19
N PHE A 157 11.01 -39.96 -0.12
CA PHE A 157 11.52 -39.06 -1.16
C PHE A 157 12.32 -39.85 -2.21
N CYS A 158 12.57 -39.23 -3.35
CA CYS A 158 13.36 -39.78 -4.44
C CYS A 158 14.57 -38.90 -4.78
N ASP A 159 15.40 -39.36 -5.71
CA ASP A 159 16.62 -38.64 -6.11
C ASP A 159 16.34 -37.26 -6.72
N GLU A 160 15.17 -37.09 -7.35
CA GLU A 160 14.75 -35.81 -7.91
C GLU A 160 14.52 -34.75 -6.82
N ASP A 161 14.03 -35.14 -5.64
CA ASP A 161 13.84 -34.22 -4.51
C ASP A 161 15.18 -33.66 -4.03
N ILE A 162 16.19 -34.53 -3.93
CA ILE A 162 17.56 -34.15 -3.56
C ILE A 162 18.20 -33.28 -4.63
N ARG A 163 18.01 -33.62 -5.92
CA ARG A 163 18.52 -32.82 -7.05
C ARG A 163 17.94 -31.41 -7.05
N ILE A 164 16.63 -31.26 -6.90
CA ILE A 164 15.96 -29.95 -6.82
C ILE A 164 16.52 -29.14 -5.66
N LEU A 165 16.68 -29.77 -4.48
CA LEU A 165 17.19 -29.08 -3.30
C LEU A 165 18.65 -28.63 -3.49
N ASN A 166 19.50 -29.48 -4.03
CA ASN A 166 20.90 -29.17 -4.35
C ASN A 166 21.02 -27.99 -5.33
N ARG A 167 20.13 -27.92 -6.33
CA ARG A 167 20.12 -26.78 -7.25
C ARG A 167 19.66 -25.48 -6.60
N ILE A 168 18.67 -25.53 -5.70
CA ILE A 168 18.28 -24.34 -4.90
C ILE A 168 19.44 -23.84 -4.05
N LEU A 169 20.15 -24.75 -3.37
CA LEU A 169 21.31 -24.41 -2.55
C LEU A 169 22.45 -23.84 -3.41
N GLY A 170 22.70 -24.40 -4.60
CA GLY A 170 23.67 -23.86 -5.55
C GLY A 170 23.35 -22.43 -6.00
N LEU A 171 22.09 -22.17 -6.39
CA LEU A 171 21.63 -20.82 -6.76
C LEU A 171 21.81 -19.81 -5.63
N ALA A 172 21.60 -20.23 -4.39
CA ALA A 172 21.76 -19.38 -3.21
C ALA A 172 23.23 -19.11 -2.86
N GLU A 173 24.17 -20.03 -3.13
CA GLU A 173 25.60 -19.78 -2.99
C GLU A 173 26.16 -18.86 -4.09
N GLU A 174 25.62 -18.94 -5.30
CA GLU A 174 26.10 -18.18 -6.47
C GLU A 174 25.53 -16.75 -6.55
N ILE A 175 24.55 -16.42 -5.70
CA ILE A 175 23.89 -15.12 -5.77
C ILE A 175 24.82 -13.99 -5.31
N SER A 176 24.75 -12.85 -5.99
CA SER A 176 25.53 -11.65 -5.63
C SER A 176 25.33 -11.24 -4.16
N SER A 177 26.41 -10.80 -3.53
CA SER A 177 26.47 -10.45 -2.11
C SER A 177 25.44 -9.39 -1.68
N ALA A 178 25.08 -8.47 -2.58
CA ALA A 178 24.11 -7.40 -2.33
C ALA A 178 22.64 -7.84 -2.45
N ASN A 179 22.37 -9.02 -3.01
CA ASN A 179 21.01 -9.45 -3.30
C ASN A 179 20.26 -9.89 -2.04
N LYS A 180 18.96 -9.53 -1.97
CA LYS A 180 18.00 -10.03 -0.98
C LYS A 180 17.41 -11.37 -1.43
N VAL A 181 16.75 -12.09 -0.52
CA VAL A 181 16.02 -13.35 -0.82
C VAL A 181 15.02 -13.23 -1.99
N ASN A 182 14.41 -12.07 -2.22
CA ASN A 182 13.52 -11.86 -3.38
C ASN A 182 14.23 -12.03 -4.73
N ALA A 183 15.54 -11.78 -4.80
CA ALA A 183 16.31 -12.07 -6.00
C ALA A 183 16.55 -13.57 -6.15
N LEU A 184 16.80 -14.30 -5.05
CA LEU A 184 16.93 -15.76 -5.05
C LEU A 184 15.63 -16.45 -5.51
N LEU A 185 14.48 -16.02 -4.99
CA LEU A 185 13.16 -16.50 -5.45
C LEU A 185 12.98 -16.32 -6.96
N LYS A 186 13.41 -15.18 -7.52
CA LYS A 186 13.35 -14.91 -8.95
C LYS A 186 14.28 -15.84 -9.75
N LEU A 187 15.45 -16.18 -9.22
CA LEU A 187 16.36 -17.13 -9.86
C LEU A 187 15.77 -18.53 -9.88
N ILE A 188 15.29 -19.02 -8.73
CA ILE A 188 14.66 -20.35 -8.60
C ILE A 188 13.48 -20.50 -9.56
N THR A 189 12.61 -19.48 -9.62
CA THR A 189 11.39 -19.55 -10.45
C THR A 189 11.66 -19.38 -11.94
N ALA A 190 12.75 -18.70 -12.30
CA ALA A 190 13.20 -18.56 -13.69
C ALA A 190 13.95 -19.80 -14.22
N GLU A 191 14.50 -20.63 -13.33
CA GLU A 191 15.26 -21.83 -13.69
C GLU A 191 14.36 -22.88 -14.34
N ASP A 192 14.71 -23.31 -15.55
CA ASP A 192 13.99 -24.31 -16.35
C ASP A 192 13.99 -25.68 -15.68
N SER A 193 15.14 -26.07 -15.12
CA SER A 193 15.31 -27.37 -14.46
C SER A 193 14.52 -27.50 -13.15
N LEU A 194 13.87 -26.44 -12.67
CA LEU A 194 13.11 -26.45 -11.42
C LEU A 194 11.61 -26.39 -11.70
N PRO A 195 10.84 -27.43 -11.34
CA PRO A 195 9.38 -27.48 -11.53
C PRO A 195 8.62 -26.68 -10.45
N LEU A 196 9.23 -25.62 -9.90
CA LEU A 196 8.70 -24.88 -8.77
C LEU A 196 7.97 -23.61 -9.23
N THR A 197 6.75 -23.44 -8.74
CA THR A 197 6.04 -22.16 -8.80
C THR A 197 6.61 -21.16 -7.77
N VAL A 198 6.13 -19.92 -7.79
CA VAL A 198 6.52 -18.92 -6.77
C VAL A 198 6.15 -19.39 -5.35
N PRO A 199 4.90 -19.86 -5.08
CA PRO A 199 4.57 -20.45 -3.79
C PRO A 199 5.43 -21.65 -3.38
N ASP A 200 5.75 -22.55 -4.33
CA ASP A 200 6.63 -23.69 -4.04
C ASP A 200 8.00 -23.22 -3.54
N ALA A 201 8.65 -22.35 -4.32
CA ALA A 201 9.98 -21.83 -4.00
C ALA A 201 9.98 -21.09 -2.64
N TYR A 202 8.95 -20.30 -2.37
CA TYR A 202 8.79 -19.62 -1.09
C TYR A 202 8.72 -20.61 0.08
N SER A 203 7.85 -21.61 -0.02
CA SER A 203 7.67 -22.60 1.06
C SER A 203 8.94 -23.43 1.32
N VAL A 204 9.65 -23.81 0.26
CA VAL A 204 10.93 -24.55 0.37
C VAL A 204 11.99 -23.70 1.08
N LEU A 205 12.16 -22.44 0.67
CA LEU A 205 13.10 -21.54 1.32
C LEU A 205 12.70 -21.26 2.79
N GLY A 206 11.41 -21.16 3.09
CA GLY A 206 10.91 -21.01 4.45
C GLY A 206 11.35 -22.17 5.35
N VAL A 207 11.14 -23.42 4.91
CA VAL A 207 11.54 -24.62 5.67
C VAL A 207 13.07 -24.69 5.84
N LEU A 208 13.83 -24.43 4.78
CA LEU A 208 15.29 -24.37 4.86
C LEU A 208 15.77 -23.28 5.82
N SER A 209 15.10 -22.14 5.83
CA SER A 209 15.39 -21.06 6.77
C SER A 209 15.15 -21.48 8.21
N SER A 210 14.06 -22.19 8.50
CA SER A 210 13.79 -22.73 9.84
C SER A 210 14.82 -23.78 10.27
N CYS A 211 15.41 -24.50 9.32
CA CYS A 211 16.51 -25.43 9.57
C CYS A 211 17.87 -24.75 9.81
N GLY A 212 17.99 -23.44 9.54
CA GLY A 212 19.22 -22.67 9.74
C GLY A 212 20.11 -22.47 8.51
N PHE A 213 19.68 -22.88 7.30
CA PHE A 213 20.47 -22.69 6.08
C PHE A 213 20.72 -21.20 5.78
N PHE A 214 19.78 -20.33 6.15
CA PHE A 214 19.79 -18.89 5.84
C PHE A 214 20.06 -18.01 7.07
N ASP A 215 20.69 -18.58 8.10
CA ASP A 215 21.07 -17.81 9.28
C ASP A 215 22.07 -16.70 8.94
N THR A 216 21.89 -15.57 9.60
CA THR A 216 22.84 -14.44 9.54
C THR A 216 23.64 -14.40 10.85
N PRO A 217 24.71 -13.59 10.96
CA PRO A 217 25.42 -13.41 12.21
C PRO A 217 24.51 -12.88 13.33
N GLU A 218 23.62 -11.95 13.01
CA GLU A 218 22.75 -11.26 13.97
C GLU A 218 21.39 -11.93 14.19
N HIS A 219 20.88 -12.66 13.19
CA HIS A 219 19.54 -13.27 13.21
C HIS A 219 19.61 -14.75 12.87
N LYS A 220 19.21 -15.57 13.83
CA LYS A 220 19.23 -17.03 13.77
C LYS A 220 17.84 -17.63 13.63
N SER A 221 17.77 -18.81 13.05
CA SER A 221 16.57 -19.64 12.96
C SER A 221 16.15 -20.21 14.30
N TYR A 222 14.93 -20.74 14.34
CA TYR A 222 14.40 -21.44 15.52
C TYR A 222 15.19 -22.72 15.85
N ALA A 223 15.96 -23.26 14.90
CA ALA A 223 16.85 -24.39 15.15
C ALA A 223 18.02 -24.07 16.10
N GLU A 224 18.37 -22.79 16.25
CA GLU A 224 19.46 -22.32 17.12
C GLU A 224 18.94 -21.66 18.41
N GLY A 225 17.66 -21.26 18.45
CA GLY A 225 17.01 -20.70 19.62
C GLY A 225 15.70 -20.00 19.29
N PHE A 226 14.77 -19.99 20.25
CA PHE A 226 13.46 -19.38 20.04
C PHE A 226 13.50 -17.86 20.12
N VAL A 227 12.92 -17.20 19.11
CA VAL A 227 12.77 -15.74 19.07
C VAL A 227 11.30 -15.35 19.28
N PRO A 228 10.98 -14.66 20.39
CA PRO A 228 9.63 -14.15 20.67
C PRO A 228 9.07 -13.33 19.52
N CYS A 229 7.77 -13.47 19.23
CA CYS A 229 7.06 -12.73 18.19
C CYS A 229 7.31 -11.22 18.25
N SER A 230 7.25 -10.62 19.44
CA SER A 230 7.46 -9.20 19.70
C SER A 230 8.89 -8.71 19.42
N LYS A 231 9.86 -9.63 19.31
CA LYS A 231 11.27 -9.34 19.03
C LYS A 231 11.67 -9.61 17.58
N ARG A 232 10.77 -10.14 16.76
CA ARG A 232 11.05 -10.40 15.34
C ARG A 232 11.03 -9.06 14.59
N GLU A 233 12.10 -8.79 13.84
CA GLU A 233 12.13 -7.63 12.98
C GLU A 233 11.15 -7.80 11.81
N PHE A 234 10.50 -6.71 11.41
CA PHE A 234 9.61 -6.67 10.26
C PHE A 234 10.21 -5.77 9.18
N VAL A 235 10.26 -6.28 7.95
CA VAL A 235 10.81 -5.56 6.79
C VAL A 235 9.69 -5.34 5.78
N TYR A 236 9.22 -4.09 5.68
CA TYR A 236 8.07 -3.69 4.86
C TYR A 236 8.21 -4.02 3.36
N GLU A 237 9.43 -4.24 2.86
CA GLU A 237 9.66 -4.51 1.43
C GLU A 237 9.41 -5.96 1.01
N THR A 238 9.05 -6.87 1.93
CA THR A 238 8.82 -8.28 1.58
C THR A 238 7.86 -9.00 2.52
N ASP A 239 6.97 -9.81 1.95
CA ASP A 239 6.07 -10.70 2.69
C ASP A 239 6.77 -11.99 3.15
N ILE A 240 8.09 -11.97 3.37
CA ILE A 240 8.89 -13.13 3.78
C ILE A 240 9.08 -13.09 5.30
N TYR A 241 8.81 -14.20 5.99
CA TYR A 241 8.90 -14.25 7.45
C TYR A 241 10.32 -14.33 7.99
N TYR A 242 10.44 -14.01 9.29
CA TYR A 242 11.68 -14.16 10.04
C TYR A 242 12.16 -15.63 10.03
N PRO A 243 13.47 -15.91 9.90
CA PRO A 243 14.57 -14.95 9.70
C PRO A 243 14.90 -14.68 8.22
N LEU A 244 14.25 -15.38 7.28
CA LEU A 244 14.64 -15.42 5.87
C LEU A 244 14.69 -14.03 5.20
N HIS A 245 13.81 -13.10 5.57
CA HIS A 245 13.81 -11.75 4.98
C HIS A 245 15.02 -10.90 5.35
N LEU A 246 15.73 -11.25 6.43
CA LEU A 246 16.95 -10.58 6.89
C LEU A 246 18.17 -11.09 6.12
N TRP A 247 18.06 -12.26 5.48
CA TRP A 247 19.14 -12.86 4.70
C TRP A 247 19.51 -12.05 3.44
N ARG A 248 20.79 -12.10 3.10
CA ARG A 248 21.43 -11.47 1.93
C ARG A 248 22.50 -12.41 1.41
N GLY A 249 22.79 -12.34 0.11
CA GLY A 249 23.83 -13.17 -0.51
C GLY A 249 25.20 -13.11 0.20
N LYS A 250 25.55 -11.95 0.79
CA LYS A 250 26.82 -11.78 1.53
C LYS A 250 26.98 -12.74 2.72
N TYR A 251 25.88 -13.26 3.27
CA TYR A 251 25.92 -14.18 4.40
C TYR A 251 26.14 -15.64 3.97
N GLY A 252 25.96 -15.95 2.68
CA GLY A 252 26.09 -17.31 2.18
C GLY A 252 25.05 -18.26 2.78
N ILE A 253 25.36 -19.55 2.78
CA ILE A 253 24.48 -20.61 3.32
C ILE A 253 25.27 -21.40 4.36
N SER A 254 24.61 -21.75 5.47
CA SER A 254 25.21 -22.62 6.49
C SER A 254 24.97 -24.10 6.17
N PHE A 255 26.01 -24.84 5.78
CA PHE A 255 25.90 -26.28 5.52
C PHE A 255 25.86 -27.15 6.77
N SER A 256 26.19 -26.63 7.95
CA SER A 256 25.96 -27.37 9.20
C SER A 256 24.47 -27.66 9.43
N ALA A 257 23.59 -26.84 8.86
CA ALA A 257 22.14 -27.04 8.89
C ALA A 257 21.69 -28.34 8.18
N ALA A 258 22.52 -28.91 7.29
CA ALA A 258 22.23 -30.17 6.61
C ALA A 258 22.06 -31.34 7.59
N GLU A 259 22.71 -31.28 8.76
CA GLU A 259 22.57 -32.31 9.81
C GLU A 259 21.14 -32.44 10.32
N LYS A 260 20.30 -31.39 10.19
CA LYS A 260 18.87 -31.46 10.51
C LYS A 260 18.09 -32.40 9.58
N PHE A 261 18.68 -32.87 8.49
CA PHE A 261 18.08 -33.86 7.61
C PHE A 261 18.49 -35.30 7.96
N GLY A 262 19.37 -35.48 8.95
CA GLY A 262 19.98 -36.77 9.29
C GLY A 262 21.18 -37.09 8.41
N SER A 263 22.14 -37.84 8.99
CA SER A 263 23.49 -37.99 8.43
C SER A 263 23.55 -38.54 6.99
N ASP A 264 22.63 -39.43 6.61
CA ASP A 264 22.61 -40.01 5.26
C ASP A 264 22.12 -39.03 4.20
N ILE A 265 21.13 -38.20 4.55
CA ILE A 265 20.63 -37.16 3.64
C ILE A 265 21.63 -36.00 3.60
N ALA A 266 22.19 -35.60 4.75
CA ALA A 266 23.17 -34.53 4.85
C ALA A 266 24.35 -34.74 3.88
N LYS A 267 24.88 -35.96 3.77
CA LYS A 267 25.96 -36.33 2.83
C LYS A 267 25.59 -36.16 1.35
N ARG A 268 24.30 -36.18 1.02
CA ARG A 268 23.78 -36.03 -0.34
C ARG A 268 23.44 -34.58 -0.69
N LEU A 269 23.40 -33.69 0.31
CA LEU A 269 23.14 -32.27 0.11
C LEU A 269 24.43 -31.55 -0.32
N ILE A 270 24.67 -31.55 -1.63
CA ILE A 270 25.85 -30.98 -2.26
C ILE A 270 25.38 -29.93 -3.27
N PRO A 271 25.70 -28.64 -3.08
CA PRO A 271 25.22 -27.55 -3.95
C PRO A 271 25.56 -27.76 -5.42
N GLU A 272 24.54 -27.69 -6.27
CA GLU A 272 24.70 -27.78 -7.72
C GLU A 272 24.84 -26.38 -8.32
N LYS A 273 26.09 -25.97 -8.55
CA LYS A 273 26.47 -24.67 -9.12
C LYS A 273 26.40 -24.69 -10.65
N GLY A 274 26.10 -23.55 -11.26
CA GLY A 274 26.03 -23.42 -12.72
C GLY A 274 25.18 -22.25 -13.21
N SER A 275 25.39 -21.86 -14.47
CA SER A 275 24.62 -20.79 -15.11
C SER A 275 23.12 -21.09 -15.11
N VAL A 276 22.31 -20.10 -14.75
CA VAL A 276 20.85 -20.20 -14.71
C VAL A 276 20.28 -20.46 -16.10
N GLN A 277 19.59 -21.59 -16.30
CA GLN A 277 18.88 -21.87 -17.55
C GLN A 277 17.50 -21.23 -17.45
N ARG A 278 17.26 -20.19 -18.25
CA ARG A 278 16.04 -19.39 -18.11
C ARG A 278 14.93 -19.92 -19.00
N LYS A 279 13.76 -20.11 -18.38
CA LYS A 279 12.48 -20.34 -19.07
C LYS A 279 12.33 -19.37 -20.23
N GLU A 280 12.16 -19.90 -21.45
CA GLU A 280 11.72 -19.07 -22.57
C GLU A 280 10.42 -18.34 -22.15
N PRO A 281 10.33 -17.02 -22.36
CA PRO A 281 9.13 -16.29 -22.00
C PRO A 281 7.96 -16.87 -22.80
N LYS A 282 7.05 -17.57 -22.10
CA LYS A 282 5.83 -18.09 -22.71
C LYS A 282 5.14 -16.93 -23.43
N ARG A 283 4.95 -17.05 -24.76
CA ARG A 283 4.06 -16.17 -25.52
C ARG A 283 2.71 -16.19 -24.80
N ARG A 284 2.32 -15.06 -24.19
CA ARG A 284 0.98 -14.93 -23.61
C ARG A 284 -0.02 -15.16 -24.74
N LYS A 285 -0.91 -16.15 -24.58
CA LYS A 285 -2.01 -16.39 -25.51
C LYS A 285 -2.93 -15.16 -25.48
N GLY A 286 -2.78 -14.26 -26.44
CA GLY A 286 -3.56 -13.02 -26.52
C GLY A 286 -4.95 -13.16 -27.15
N ALA A 287 -5.42 -14.37 -27.49
CA ALA A 287 -6.56 -14.51 -28.39
C ALA A 287 -7.88 -14.98 -27.75
N SER A 288 -7.89 -15.57 -26.55
CA SER A 288 -9.13 -16.18 -26.01
C SER A 288 -9.99 -15.25 -25.16
N GLU A 289 -9.48 -14.09 -24.75
CA GLU A 289 -10.21 -13.18 -23.84
C GLU A 289 -10.90 -12.03 -24.58
N GLU A 290 -10.46 -11.71 -25.80
CA GLU A 290 -11.06 -10.70 -26.67
C GLU A 290 -12.55 -10.97 -26.96
N GLN A 291 -12.94 -12.25 -27.05
CA GLN A 291 -14.33 -12.67 -27.28
C GLN A 291 -15.33 -12.18 -26.20
N TYR A 292 -14.86 -11.77 -25.02
CA TYR A 292 -15.70 -11.28 -23.92
C TYR A 292 -15.95 -9.76 -23.97
N TYR A 293 -15.41 -9.08 -24.98
CA TYR A 293 -15.64 -7.66 -25.25
C TYR A 293 -16.58 -7.53 -26.46
N SER A 294 -17.76 -6.96 -26.25
CA SER A 294 -18.75 -6.77 -27.31
C SER A 294 -18.44 -5.50 -28.10
N GLY A 295 -18.00 -5.65 -29.35
CA GLY A 295 -17.62 -4.52 -30.21
C GLY A 295 -16.20 -4.00 -29.92
N ASN A 296 -15.55 -3.44 -30.92
CA ASN A 296 -14.17 -2.94 -30.83
C ASN A 296 -14.02 -1.64 -30.00
N ASP A 297 -15.09 -1.11 -29.43
CA ASP A 297 -15.14 0.25 -28.90
C ASP A 297 -14.98 0.32 -27.38
N ASN A 298 -14.36 1.40 -26.90
CA ASN A 298 -14.29 1.79 -25.49
C ASN A 298 -15.68 2.22 -24.99
N VAL A 299 -15.98 1.95 -23.71
CA VAL A 299 -17.18 2.48 -23.06
C VAL A 299 -17.13 4.01 -23.03
N ILE A 300 -15.93 4.56 -22.83
CA ILE A 300 -15.66 5.98 -23.06
C ILE A 300 -14.87 6.13 -24.37
N VAL A 301 -15.49 6.79 -25.35
CA VAL A 301 -14.81 7.19 -26.60
C VAL A 301 -14.69 8.70 -26.60
N LEU A 302 -13.46 9.21 -26.53
CA LEU A 302 -13.18 10.63 -26.74
C LEU A 302 -13.08 10.90 -28.25
N ASP A 303 -13.75 11.95 -28.71
CA ASP A 303 -13.48 12.54 -30.03
C ASP A 303 -12.33 13.57 -29.92
N ASP A 304 -11.87 14.10 -31.05
CA ASP A 304 -10.75 15.04 -31.08
C ASP A 304 -11.10 16.38 -30.40
N ARG A 305 -12.40 16.72 -30.34
CA ARG A 305 -12.86 17.91 -29.60
C ARG A 305 -12.68 17.70 -28.10
N LEU A 306 -13.14 16.59 -27.54
CA LEU A 306 -12.94 16.26 -26.12
C LEU A 306 -11.46 16.16 -25.79
N ARG A 307 -10.65 15.50 -26.64
CA ARG A 307 -9.20 15.42 -26.46
C ARG A 307 -8.57 16.79 -26.34
N HIS A 308 -8.94 17.74 -27.20
CA HIS A 308 -8.44 19.11 -27.13
C HIS A 308 -8.70 19.76 -25.75
N TYR A 309 -9.94 19.73 -25.25
CA TYR A 309 -10.31 20.31 -23.94
C TYR A 309 -9.77 19.54 -22.73
N TYR A 310 -9.26 18.33 -22.94
CA TYR A 310 -8.60 17.56 -21.90
C TYR A 310 -7.07 17.53 -22.04
N GLY A 311 -6.50 18.33 -22.94
CA GLY A 311 -5.05 18.44 -23.09
C GLY A 311 -4.39 17.32 -23.88
N LEU A 312 -5.17 16.45 -24.52
CA LEU A 312 -4.70 15.28 -25.27
C LEU A 312 -4.50 15.60 -26.76
N ALA A 313 -3.55 14.93 -27.39
CA ALA A 313 -3.32 14.98 -28.82
C ALA A 313 -4.33 14.09 -29.58
N PRO A 314 -4.80 14.51 -30.78
CA PRO A 314 -5.65 13.69 -31.64
C PRO A 314 -4.89 12.46 -32.17
N PHE A 315 -5.63 11.51 -32.73
CA PHE A 315 -5.05 10.35 -33.41
C PHE A 315 -4.51 10.72 -34.79
N GLU A 316 -3.37 10.13 -35.17
CA GLU A 316 -2.85 10.23 -36.54
C GLU A 316 -3.14 8.94 -37.32
N GLN A 317 -3.53 9.05 -38.60
CA GLN A 317 -3.94 7.91 -39.44
C GLN A 317 -2.87 6.84 -39.63
N LYS A 318 -1.60 7.23 -39.56
CA LYS A 318 -0.45 6.31 -39.70
C LYS A 318 -0.18 5.47 -38.44
N TRP A 319 -0.89 5.74 -37.34
CA TRP A 319 -0.69 4.98 -36.12
C TRP A 319 -1.41 3.64 -36.19
N ASP A 320 -0.77 2.62 -35.64
CA ASP A 320 -1.35 1.29 -35.48
C ASP A 320 -1.38 0.89 -34.00
N LYS A 321 -2.23 -0.08 -33.63
CA LYS A 321 -2.49 -0.42 -32.22
C LYS A 321 -2.14 -1.86 -31.86
N LEU A 322 -1.69 -2.05 -30.63
CA LEU A 322 -1.59 -3.34 -29.95
C LEU A 322 -2.53 -3.33 -28.73
N ALA A 323 -3.46 -4.28 -28.68
CA ALA A 323 -4.40 -4.42 -27.57
C ALA A 323 -4.04 -5.59 -26.65
N PHE A 324 -4.26 -5.39 -25.35
CA PHE A 324 -4.21 -6.42 -24.32
C PHE A 324 -5.56 -6.50 -23.62
N TYR A 325 -6.01 -7.72 -23.39
CA TYR A 325 -7.26 -8.01 -22.69
C TYR A 325 -6.97 -8.83 -21.44
N LYS A 326 -7.72 -8.54 -20.39
CA LYS A 326 -7.69 -9.28 -19.12
C LYS A 326 -9.12 -9.47 -18.63
N VAL A 327 -9.52 -10.71 -18.43
CA VAL A 327 -10.84 -11.05 -17.84
C VAL A 327 -10.65 -11.96 -16.63
N ASN A 328 -11.22 -11.57 -15.49
CA ASN A 328 -11.41 -12.44 -14.33
C ASN A 328 -12.82 -12.24 -13.77
N ASP A 329 -13.15 -12.96 -12.68
CA ASP A 329 -14.50 -12.96 -12.08
C ASP A 329 -15.01 -11.56 -11.67
N THR A 330 -14.13 -10.57 -11.50
CA THR A 330 -14.45 -9.24 -10.96
C THR A 330 -14.04 -8.07 -11.85
N VAL A 331 -13.14 -8.29 -12.82
CA VAL A 331 -12.52 -7.24 -13.61
C VAL A 331 -12.47 -7.64 -15.08
N LYS A 332 -12.93 -6.74 -15.94
CA LYS A 332 -12.70 -6.74 -17.38
C LYS A 332 -11.86 -5.52 -17.73
N GLU A 333 -10.62 -5.73 -18.16
CA GLU A 333 -9.69 -4.66 -18.52
C GLU A 333 -9.18 -4.80 -19.95
N ARG A 334 -9.27 -3.71 -20.72
CA ARG A 334 -8.63 -3.53 -22.02
C ARG A 334 -7.54 -2.47 -21.90
N THR A 335 -6.37 -2.76 -22.45
CA THR A 335 -5.30 -1.78 -22.68
C THR A 335 -4.97 -1.69 -24.16
N GLU A 336 -5.00 -0.49 -24.72
CA GLU A 336 -4.57 -0.23 -26.09
C GLU A 336 -3.30 0.62 -26.09
N ILE A 337 -2.28 0.15 -26.82
CA ILE A 337 -1.02 0.85 -27.02
C ILE A 337 -0.91 1.23 -28.49
N TRP A 338 -0.82 2.52 -28.77
CA TRP A 338 -0.76 3.05 -30.13
C TRP A 338 0.67 3.45 -30.49
N PHE A 339 1.08 3.08 -31.69
CA PHE A 339 2.45 3.22 -32.19
C PHE A 339 2.51 4.05 -33.46
N GLU A 340 3.60 4.77 -33.61
CA GLU A 340 4.11 5.26 -34.88
C GLU A 340 5.47 4.59 -35.13
N GLY A 341 5.52 3.60 -36.02
CA GLY A 341 6.72 2.77 -36.17
C GLY A 341 7.06 2.05 -34.86
N ASP A 342 8.22 2.33 -34.27
CA ASP A 342 8.67 1.73 -33.00
C ASP A 342 8.51 2.67 -31.78
N VAL A 343 7.77 3.77 -31.93
CA VAL A 343 7.53 4.74 -30.86
C VAL A 343 6.08 4.64 -30.38
N ILE A 344 5.89 4.50 -29.07
CA ILE A 344 4.58 4.56 -28.43
C ILE A 344 4.13 6.02 -28.36
N LYS A 345 2.93 6.28 -28.89
CA LYS A 345 2.34 7.62 -29.01
C LYS A 345 1.14 7.83 -28.11
N LYS A 346 0.40 6.76 -27.78
CA LYS A 346 -0.76 6.85 -26.89
C LYS A 346 -0.99 5.55 -26.14
N LEU A 347 -1.51 5.66 -24.93
CA LEU A 347 -1.99 4.57 -24.10
C LEU A 347 -3.45 4.83 -23.74
N ILE A 348 -4.32 3.84 -23.93
CA ILE A 348 -5.68 3.83 -23.41
C ILE A 348 -5.83 2.62 -22.50
N VAL A 349 -6.36 2.82 -21.30
CA VAL A 349 -6.69 1.75 -20.36
C VAL A 349 -8.12 1.93 -19.90
N GLU A 350 -8.93 0.90 -20.09
CA GLU A 350 -10.30 0.86 -19.63
C GLU A 350 -10.50 -0.40 -18.80
N SER A 351 -10.96 -0.23 -17.55
CA SER A 351 -11.20 -1.32 -16.61
C SER A 351 -12.61 -1.21 -16.06
N SER A 352 -13.41 -2.27 -16.20
CA SER A 352 -14.78 -2.35 -15.73
C SER A 352 -14.90 -3.42 -14.65
N THR A 353 -15.61 -3.07 -13.58
CA THR A 353 -15.90 -3.92 -12.42
C THR A 353 -17.39 -3.86 -12.08
N ASP A 354 -17.82 -4.67 -11.11
CA ASP A 354 -19.15 -4.55 -10.49
C ASP A 354 -19.39 -3.18 -9.82
N ARG A 355 -18.31 -2.48 -9.44
CA ARG A 355 -18.36 -1.19 -8.74
C ARG A 355 -18.34 0.02 -9.66
N GLY A 356 -17.91 -0.14 -10.92
CA GLY A 356 -17.71 1.00 -11.82
C GLY A 356 -16.70 0.79 -12.93
N ILE A 357 -16.39 1.87 -13.62
CA ILE A 357 -15.48 1.95 -14.77
C ILE A 357 -14.34 2.90 -14.44
N TYR A 358 -13.12 2.48 -14.73
CA TYR A 358 -11.92 3.30 -14.73
C TYR A 358 -11.45 3.50 -16.17
N TYR A 359 -11.15 4.74 -16.54
CA TYR A 359 -10.63 5.09 -17.86
C TYR A 359 -9.42 6.02 -17.72
N LEU A 360 -8.37 5.69 -18.46
CA LEU A 360 -7.14 6.46 -18.61
C LEU A 360 -6.83 6.58 -20.11
N GLU A 361 -6.68 7.81 -20.61
CA GLU A 361 -6.07 8.08 -21.91
C GLU A 361 -4.84 8.98 -21.69
N SER A 362 -3.67 8.54 -22.16
CA SER A 362 -2.40 9.26 -22.00
C SER A 362 -1.67 9.40 -23.31
N ASP A 363 -1.21 10.61 -23.59
CA ASP A 363 -0.19 10.85 -24.61
C ASP A 363 1.15 10.28 -24.14
N MET A 364 1.93 9.79 -25.10
CA MET A 364 3.19 9.11 -24.87
C MET A 364 4.23 9.52 -25.90
N ASN A 365 5.50 9.37 -25.54
CA ASN A 365 6.60 9.43 -26.48
C ASN A 365 7.74 8.50 -25.99
N ALA A 366 7.51 7.20 -26.11
CA ALA A 366 8.43 6.18 -25.61
C ALA A 366 8.92 5.29 -26.75
N ALA A 367 10.21 5.34 -27.04
CA ALA A 367 10.82 4.47 -28.04
C ALA A 367 10.90 3.03 -27.53
N THR A 368 10.76 2.07 -28.44
CA THR A 368 10.83 0.65 -28.13
C THR A 368 11.89 -0.04 -28.98
N ASN A 369 12.32 -1.21 -28.53
CA ASN A 369 13.12 -2.13 -29.35
C ASN A 369 12.18 -3.21 -29.90
N GLY A 370 11.76 -3.05 -31.15
CA GLY A 370 10.86 -3.98 -31.84
C GLY A 370 9.55 -4.25 -31.08
N ARG A 371 9.04 -3.22 -30.37
CA ARG A 371 7.83 -3.28 -29.55
C ARG A 371 7.82 -4.38 -28.47
N ARG A 372 8.99 -4.82 -28.02
CA ARG A 372 9.15 -5.84 -26.96
C ARG A 372 9.60 -5.25 -25.64
N THR A 373 10.55 -4.32 -25.71
CA THR A 373 11.06 -3.57 -24.56
C THR A 373 10.90 -2.08 -24.81
N VAL A 374 10.71 -1.34 -23.73
CA VAL A 374 10.76 0.13 -23.74
C VAL A 374 12.21 0.54 -23.48
N LEU A 375 12.72 1.42 -24.33
CA LEU A 375 14.06 1.96 -24.21
C LEU A 375 14.16 2.93 -23.02
N PRO A 376 15.28 2.93 -22.29
CA PRO A 376 15.44 3.83 -21.14
C PRO A 376 15.52 5.29 -21.60
N LYS A 377 14.92 6.20 -20.82
CA LYS A 377 15.01 7.66 -21.07
C LYS A 377 16.39 8.26 -20.77
N THR A 378 17.24 7.55 -20.04
CA THR A 378 18.57 8.03 -19.63
C THR A 378 19.63 6.99 -19.93
N SER A 379 20.88 7.42 -20.08
CA SER A 379 22.03 6.53 -20.32
C SER A 379 22.33 5.54 -19.18
N ARG A 380 21.81 5.80 -17.97
CA ARG A 380 21.92 4.90 -16.80
C ARG A 380 20.76 3.92 -16.70
N GLY A 381 19.66 4.15 -17.41
CA GLY A 381 18.49 3.28 -17.38
C GLY A 381 18.74 1.96 -18.11
N ARG A 382 17.94 0.94 -17.77
CA ARG A 382 17.96 -0.35 -18.46
C ARG A 382 16.69 -0.50 -19.28
N GLU A 383 16.77 -1.24 -20.38
CA GLU A 383 15.58 -1.66 -21.11
C GLU A 383 14.65 -2.46 -20.19
N GLN A 384 13.35 -2.23 -20.34
CA GLN A 384 12.32 -2.88 -19.55
C GLN A 384 11.30 -3.56 -20.46
N PRO A 385 10.76 -4.74 -20.08
CA PRO A 385 9.68 -5.37 -20.84
C PRO A 385 8.49 -4.42 -21.03
N LEU A 386 7.98 -4.35 -22.25
CA LEU A 386 6.77 -3.60 -22.56
C LEU A 386 5.59 -4.26 -21.85
N THR A 387 5.04 -3.56 -20.85
CA THR A 387 3.87 -4.01 -20.10
C THR A 387 2.92 -2.84 -19.87
N PRO A 388 1.59 -3.07 -19.85
CA PRO A 388 0.61 -2.04 -19.51
C PRO A 388 0.94 -1.27 -18.23
N SER A 389 1.30 -1.98 -17.16
CA SER A 389 1.60 -1.37 -15.86
C SER A 389 2.84 -0.46 -15.88
N LEU A 390 3.83 -0.76 -16.71
CA LEU A 390 5.02 0.09 -16.85
C LEU A 390 4.65 1.44 -17.47
N LEU A 391 3.81 1.43 -18.50
CA LEU A 391 3.42 2.63 -19.23
C LEU A 391 2.53 3.56 -18.41
N GLN A 392 1.76 3.03 -17.47
CA GLN A 392 0.93 3.82 -16.54
C GLN A 392 1.74 4.53 -15.44
N THR A 393 3.08 4.53 -15.51
CA THR A 393 3.91 5.27 -14.56
C THR A 393 4.14 6.71 -15.01
N PRO A 394 4.28 7.68 -14.07
CA PRO A 394 4.55 9.09 -14.41
C PRO A 394 5.80 9.30 -15.27
N THR A 395 6.72 8.33 -15.27
CA THR A 395 7.93 8.36 -16.10
C THR A 395 7.60 8.40 -17.59
N TYR A 396 6.55 7.72 -18.04
CA TYR A 396 6.23 7.59 -19.47
C TYR A 396 5.04 8.45 -19.89
N MET A 397 4.05 8.62 -19.01
CA MET A 397 2.87 9.44 -19.26
C MET A 397 3.27 10.90 -19.53
N LEU A 398 2.62 11.52 -20.51
CA LEU A 398 2.67 12.96 -20.74
C LEU A 398 1.36 13.57 -20.24
N GLY A 399 0.71 14.41 -21.05
CA GLY A 399 -0.68 14.80 -20.82
C GLY A 399 -1.58 13.58 -20.80
N HIS A 400 -2.36 13.41 -19.74
CA HIS A 400 -3.25 12.28 -19.57
C HIS A 400 -4.52 12.65 -18.81
N LEU A 401 -5.62 12.04 -19.22
CA LEU A 401 -6.91 12.13 -18.58
C LEU A 401 -7.19 10.86 -17.79
N VAL A 402 -7.69 11.01 -16.57
CA VAL A 402 -8.21 9.91 -15.74
C VAL A 402 -9.64 10.22 -15.34
N THR A 403 -10.52 9.22 -15.46
CA THR A 403 -11.89 9.29 -14.94
C THR A 403 -12.35 7.97 -14.33
N GLY A 404 -13.11 8.08 -13.24
CA GLY A 404 -13.76 6.97 -12.57
C GLY A 404 -15.27 7.17 -12.52
N ILE A 405 -16.04 6.20 -12.99
CA ILE A 405 -17.51 6.21 -13.03
C ILE A 405 -18.05 5.10 -12.12
N GLY A 406 -19.12 5.34 -11.36
CA GLY A 406 -19.80 4.33 -10.55
C GLY A 406 -19.86 4.66 -9.04
N GLN A 407 -19.97 3.62 -8.20
CA GLN A 407 -20.21 3.77 -6.75
C GLN A 407 -19.13 4.55 -6.00
N ASN A 408 -17.90 4.56 -6.53
CA ASN A 408 -16.77 5.33 -6.01
C ASN A 408 -16.17 6.19 -7.13
N SER A 409 -16.98 6.98 -7.82
CA SER A 409 -16.50 7.91 -8.84
C SER A 409 -15.46 8.88 -8.26
N HIS A 410 -14.38 9.11 -9.01
CA HIS A 410 -13.32 10.08 -8.67
C HIS A 410 -13.36 11.32 -9.59
N GLY A 411 -14.49 11.55 -10.30
CA GLY A 411 -14.63 12.64 -11.26
C GLY A 411 -13.72 12.52 -12.48
N VAL A 412 -13.45 13.64 -13.14
CA VAL A 412 -12.52 13.76 -14.27
C VAL A 412 -11.32 14.59 -13.85
N SER A 413 -10.12 14.15 -14.23
CA SER A 413 -8.87 14.88 -14.02
C SER A 413 -8.01 14.84 -15.27
N SER A 414 -7.20 15.87 -15.49
CA SER A 414 -6.19 15.90 -16.54
C SER A 414 -4.88 16.47 -15.99
N TYR A 415 -3.81 15.70 -16.10
CA TYR A 415 -2.49 15.98 -15.57
C TYR A 415 -1.41 15.74 -16.63
N ASN A 416 -0.32 16.47 -16.57
CA ASN A 416 0.85 16.26 -17.42
C ASN A 416 2.04 15.86 -16.55
N SER A 417 2.38 14.58 -16.55
CA SER A 417 3.48 14.05 -15.70
C SER A 417 4.86 14.54 -16.10
N SER A 418 5.02 15.11 -17.30
CA SER A 418 6.33 15.58 -17.76
C SER A 418 6.73 16.93 -17.14
N ASN A 419 5.75 17.74 -16.76
CA ASN A 419 5.95 19.09 -16.22
C ASN A 419 5.12 19.40 -14.96
N ASP A 420 4.41 18.40 -14.43
CA ASP A 420 3.60 18.47 -13.23
C ASP A 420 2.47 19.53 -13.29
N GLN A 421 1.96 19.82 -14.48
CA GLN A 421 0.84 20.75 -14.67
C GLN A 421 -0.50 20.01 -14.73
N GLN A 422 -1.59 20.69 -14.36
CA GLN A 422 -2.94 20.14 -14.42
C GLN A 422 -3.93 21.15 -14.99
N LEU A 423 -4.98 20.65 -15.65
CA LEU A 423 -6.07 21.50 -16.09
C LEU A 423 -7.04 21.77 -14.92
N PRO A 424 -7.61 22.98 -14.82
CA PRO A 424 -8.55 23.33 -13.76
C PRO A 424 -9.94 22.76 -14.08
N ILE A 425 -10.12 21.47 -13.77
CA ILE A 425 -11.36 20.73 -14.00
C ILE A 425 -12.13 20.64 -12.67
N PRO A 426 -13.38 21.14 -12.59
CA PRO A 426 -14.16 21.04 -11.37
C PRO A 426 -14.52 19.58 -11.07
N PHE A 427 -14.48 19.21 -9.79
CA PHE A 427 -14.90 17.88 -9.36
C PHE A 427 -16.42 17.73 -9.42
N GLU A 428 -16.89 16.64 -10.02
CA GLU A 428 -18.28 16.20 -9.98
C GLU A 428 -18.31 14.66 -9.87
N SER A 429 -19.21 14.12 -9.05
CA SER A 429 -19.43 12.67 -8.99
C SER A 429 -20.10 12.18 -10.28
N LEU A 430 -19.60 11.08 -10.84
CA LEU A 430 -20.11 10.46 -12.07
C LEU A 430 -20.66 9.05 -11.78
N PRO A 431 -21.90 8.91 -11.29
CA PRO A 431 -22.51 7.60 -11.02
C PRO A 431 -22.68 6.74 -12.28
N ARG A 432 -22.90 7.36 -13.45
CA ARG A 432 -23.16 6.70 -14.72
C ARG A 432 -22.28 7.26 -15.84
N LYS A 433 -22.13 6.52 -16.94
CA LYS A 433 -21.30 6.96 -18.06
C LYS A 433 -21.87 8.18 -18.79
N GLU A 434 -23.19 8.33 -18.81
CA GLU A 434 -23.88 9.47 -19.43
C GLU A 434 -23.55 10.78 -18.68
N ASP A 435 -23.26 10.68 -17.38
CA ASP A 435 -22.88 11.82 -16.54
C ASP A 435 -21.53 12.38 -16.98
N PHE A 436 -20.59 11.53 -17.45
CA PHE A 436 -19.30 11.98 -17.99
C PHE A 436 -19.48 12.89 -19.21
N PHE A 437 -20.33 12.52 -20.15
CA PHE A 437 -20.57 13.33 -21.35
C PHE A 437 -21.32 14.62 -21.03
N SER A 438 -22.31 14.54 -20.13
CA SER A 438 -23.06 15.71 -19.66
C SER A 438 -22.14 16.71 -18.92
N PHE A 439 -21.25 16.20 -18.06
CA PHE A 439 -20.21 16.97 -17.39
C PHE A 439 -19.27 17.62 -18.42
N SER A 440 -18.78 16.84 -19.38
CA SER A 440 -17.84 17.33 -20.40
C SER A 440 -18.43 18.48 -21.21
N GLN A 441 -19.72 18.42 -21.57
CA GLN A 441 -20.39 19.52 -22.26
C GLN A 441 -20.42 20.81 -21.43
N ARG A 442 -20.72 20.71 -20.13
CA ARG A 442 -20.69 21.87 -19.22
C ARG A 442 -19.28 22.42 -19.04
N TYR A 443 -18.29 21.56 -18.85
CA TYR A 443 -16.89 21.96 -18.73
C TYR A 443 -16.39 22.67 -20.00
N ILE A 444 -16.69 22.13 -21.19
CA ILE A 444 -16.38 22.80 -22.47
C ILE A 444 -17.04 24.18 -22.55
N ALA A 445 -18.29 24.31 -22.10
CA ALA A 445 -18.98 25.59 -22.09
C ALA A 445 -18.32 26.62 -21.14
N MET A 446 -17.65 26.17 -20.07
CA MET A 446 -16.84 27.03 -19.19
C MET A 446 -15.51 27.44 -19.82
N CYS A 447 -15.04 26.73 -20.85
CA CYS A 447 -13.76 26.95 -21.50
C CYS A 447 -13.87 27.86 -22.74
N ASP A 448 -14.78 28.83 -22.73
CA ASP A 448 -15.00 29.72 -23.88
C ASP A 448 -13.75 30.56 -24.24
N SER A 449 -13.72 31.11 -25.46
CA SER A 449 -12.56 31.91 -25.92
C SER A 449 -12.27 33.18 -25.10
N SER A 450 -13.23 33.66 -24.29
CA SER A 450 -13.07 34.86 -23.46
C SER A 450 -12.44 34.56 -22.10
N CYS A 451 -12.44 33.31 -21.63
CA CYS A 451 -11.86 32.90 -20.35
C CYS A 451 -10.35 32.59 -20.40
N GLY A 452 -9.70 32.73 -21.55
CA GLY A 452 -8.26 32.52 -21.70
C GLY A 452 -7.82 31.05 -21.68
N TYR A 453 -8.73 30.12 -21.98
CA TYR A 453 -8.48 28.67 -21.93
C TYR A 453 -7.29 28.22 -22.79
N ASP A 454 -7.08 28.81 -23.98
CA ASP A 454 -5.93 28.46 -24.85
C ASP A 454 -4.58 28.67 -24.15
N ALA A 455 -4.45 29.72 -23.33
CA ALA A 455 -3.24 29.96 -22.56
C ALA A 455 -3.05 28.91 -21.45
N LEU A 456 -4.13 28.43 -20.84
CA LEU A 456 -4.09 27.33 -19.88
C LEU A 456 -3.63 26.04 -20.55
N LEU A 457 -4.14 25.76 -21.74
CA LEU A 457 -3.79 24.58 -22.53
C LEU A 457 -2.33 24.60 -22.98
N GLU A 458 -1.83 25.76 -23.43
CA GLU A 458 -0.43 25.92 -23.78
C GLU A 458 0.47 25.71 -22.56
N ASN A 459 0.13 26.33 -21.42
CA ASN A 459 0.83 26.13 -20.16
C ASN A 459 0.85 24.66 -19.75
N PHE A 460 -0.31 23.98 -19.78
CA PHE A 460 -0.42 22.55 -19.49
C PHE A 460 0.51 21.69 -20.36
N ARG A 461 0.63 22.02 -21.66
CA ARG A 461 1.43 21.25 -22.62
C ARG A 461 2.93 21.52 -22.53
N SER A 462 3.33 22.78 -22.37
CA SER A 462 4.70 23.21 -22.67
C SER A 462 5.43 23.89 -21.51
N LYS A 463 4.76 24.15 -20.36
CA LYS A 463 5.44 24.77 -19.20
C LYS A 463 6.69 24.00 -18.86
N LYS A 464 7.82 24.69 -18.78
CA LYS A 464 9.05 24.10 -18.28
C LYS A 464 8.90 23.89 -16.78
N ARG A 465 9.25 22.70 -16.32
CA ARG A 465 9.31 22.40 -14.89
C ARG A 465 10.37 23.29 -14.23
N VAL A 466 9.93 24.17 -13.34
CA VAL A 466 10.80 25.04 -12.53
C VAL A 466 10.67 24.62 -11.08
N THR A 467 11.77 24.64 -10.33
CA THR A 467 11.75 24.41 -8.89
C THR A 467 11.73 25.75 -8.17
N VAL A 468 10.67 26.04 -7.42
CA VAL A 468 10.53 27.30 -6.66
C VAL A 468 10.85 27.11 -5.18
N LYS A 469 11.41 28.15 -4.57
CA LYS A 469 11.59 28.20 -3.11
C LYS A 469 10.33 28.78 -2.47
N PHE A 470 9.92 28.18 -1.36
CA PHE A 470 8.76 28.61 -0.60
C PHE A 470 8.94 28.33 0.89
N THR A 471 8.22 29.08 1.73
CA THR A 471 8.31 29.06 3.19
C THR A 471 6.97 29.36 3.86
N ALA A 472 6.95 29.35 5.19
CA ALA A 472 5.80 29.75 6.01
C ALA A 472 5.39 31.21 5.75
N GLY A 473 4.09 31.47 5.63
CA GLY A 473 3.53 32.78 5.28
C GLY A 473 3.36 33.03 3.79
N ASP A 474 3.91 32.18 2.92
CA ASP A 474 3.65 32.25 1.48
C ASP A 474 2.20 31.84 1.17
N ILE A 475 1.59 32.56 0.24
CA ILE A 475 0.22 32.32 -0.21
C ILE A 475 0.27 31.82 -1.64
N PHE A 476 -0.28 30.62 -1.87
CA PHE A 476 -0.40 30.03 -3.19
C PHE A 476 -1.81 30.16 -3.75
N ARG A 477 -1.92 30.21 -5.07
CA ARG A 477 -3.19 30.26 -5.80
C ARG A 477 -3.51 28.91 -6.42
N VAL A 478 -4.75 28.47 -6.23
CA VAL A 478 -5.34 27.31 -6.91
C VAL A 478 -6.35 27.82 -7.93
N GLN A 479 -6.18 27.44 -9.19
CA GLN A 479 -7.17 27.67 -10.22
C GLN A 479 -8.14 26.49 -10.26
N LEU A 480 -9.43 26.77 -10.03
CA LEU A 480 -10.50 25.78 -9.86
C LEU A 480 -11.24 25.50 -11.17
N THR A 481 -11.41 26.54 -11.99
CA THR A 481 -11.96 26.50 -13.35
C THR A 481 -11.15 27.45 -14.23
N SER A 482 -11.53 27.64 -15.49
CA SER A 482 -10.92 28.64 -16.36
C SER A 482 -10.95 30.07 -15.78
N SER A 483 -11.94 30.41 -14.96
CA SER A 483 -12.16 31.76 -14.42
C SER A 483 -12.16 31.86 -12.90
N LEU A 484 -12.25 30.75 -12.16
CA LEU A 484 -12.37 30.77 -10.69
C LEU A 484 -11.10 30.32 -9.98
N TYR A 485 -10.82 30.99 -8.86
CA TYR A 485 -9.63 30.81 -8.06
C TYR A 485 -9.96 30.70 -6.58
N THR A 486 -9.09 30.02 -5.84
CA THR A 486 -9.00 30.08 -4.38
C THR A 486 -7.53 30.18 -3.96
N TYR A 487 -7.28 30.41 -2.68
CA TYR A 487 -5.95 30.69 -2.15
C TYR A 487 -5.68 29.85 -0.90
N GLY A 488 -4.42 29.48 -0.70
CA GLY A 488 -3.97 28.77 0.49
C GLY A 488 -2.76 29.45 1.12
N LEU A 489 -2.78 29.58 2.45
CA LEU A 489 -1.68 30.07 3.27
C LEU A 489 -0.83 28.90 3.77
N ILE A 490 0.47 28.90 3.46
CA ILE A 490 1.41 27.89 3.95
C ILE A 490 1.77 28.20 5.40
N ILE A 491 1.51 27.27 6.31
CA ILE A 491 1.83 27.42 7.73
C ILE A 491 3.24 26.92 8.02
N CYS A 492 3.60 25.72 7.55
CA CYS A 492 4.96 25.20 7.74
C CYS A 492 5.31 24.00 6.83
N LYS A 493 6.60 23.62 6.84
CA LYS A 493 7.11 22.35 6.30
C LYS A 493 7.27 21.35 7.43
N VAL A 494 6.59 20.21 7.36
CA VAL A 494 6.59 19.19 8.42
C VAL A 494 8.00 18.67 8.69
N ARG A 495 8.81 18.42 7.64
CA ARG A 495 10.20 17.95 7.81
C ARG A 495 11.13 18.94 8.52
N ARG A 496 10.78 20.24 8.55
CA ARG A 496 11.51 21.22 9.36
C ARG A 496 11.00 21.20 10.80
N LEU A 497 9.69 21.06 10.99
CA LEU A 497 9.04 20.97 12.29
C LEU A 497 9.48 19.72 13.07
N GLU A 498 9.67 18.58 12.41
CA GLU A 498 10.15 17.32 13.02
C GLU A 498 11.49 17.45 13.76
N LYS A 499 12.31 18.45 13.39
CA LYS A 499 13.61 18.72 14.00
C LYS A 499 13.52 19.54 15.28
N TRP A 500 12.33 20.04 15.62
CA TRP A 500 12.12 20.82 16.83
C TRP A 500 12.12 19.90 18.04
N ALA A 501 12.79 20.33 19.11
CA ALA A 501 12.81 19.62 20.39
C ALA A 501 11.43 19.66 21.07
N GLU A 502 10.66 20.72 20.76
CA GLU A 502 9.34 21.01 21.29
C GLU A 502 8.24 20.12 20.67
N LEU A 503 8.52 19.44 19.56
CA LEU A 503 7.56 18.49 18.97
C LEU A 503 7.69 17.13 19.69
N PRO A 504 6.66 16.63 20.39
CA PRO A 504 6.73 15.35 21.11
C PRO A 504 7.09 14.18 20.18
N GLN A 505 7.81 13.18 20.70
CA GLN A 505 8.17 11.98 19.90
C GLN A 505 6.94 11.16 19.49
N ALA A 506 5.89 11.17 20.32
CA ALA A 506 4.63 10.50 20.02
C ALA A 506 3.78 11.24 18.98
N HIS A 507 4.15 12.46 18.58
CA HIS A 507 3.32 13.29 17.71
C HIS A 507 3.23 12.69 16.28
N PRO A 508 2.01 12.47 15.74
CA PRO A 508 1.82 11.76 14.46
C PRO A 508 2.39 12.49 13.24
N LEU A 509 2.61 13.80 13.31
CA LEU A 509 3.33 14.54 12.25
C LEU A 509 4.70 13.92 11.95
N ARG A 510 5.36 13.25 12.91
CA ARG A 510 6.64 12.55 12.71
C ARG A 510 6.52 11.29 11.85
N SER A 511 5.31 10.74 11.73
CA SER A 511 5.03 9.50 10.98
C SER A 511 4.58 9.76 9.55
N LEU A 512 4.43 11.03 9.15
CA LEU A 512 4.02 11.36 7.79
C LEU A 512 5.12 10.97 6.79
N MET A 513 4.72 10.35 5.69
CA MET A 513 5.62 10.02 4.58
C MET A 513 5.87 11.25 3.69
N THR A 514 6.87 11.19 2.80
CA THR A 514 7.14 12.18 1.74
C THR A 514 7.68 13.55 2.23
N GLN A 515 7.35 14.67 1.56
CA GLN A 515 7.73 16.04 1.94
C GLN A 515 6.47 16.87 2.24
N PRO A 516 5.86 16.75 3.43
CA PRO A 516 4.58 17.37 3.69
C PRO A 516 4.69 18.84 4.09
N ILE A 517 3.71 19.62 3.65
CA ILE A 517 3.41 20.98 4.10
C ILE A 517 2.09 20.99 4.85
N ILE A 518 1.98 21.89 5.83
CA ILE A 518 0.71 22.26 6.45
C ILE A 518 0.28 23.59 5.84
N PHE A 519 -0.96 23.65 5.37
CA PHE A 519 -1.55 24.87 4.83
C PHE A 519 -3.00 25.03 5.28
N ARG A 520 -3.53 26.25 5.15
CA ARG A 520 -4.94 26.56 5.38
C ARG A 520 -5.51 27.28 4.16
N GLN A 521 -6.66 26.85 3.69
CA GLN A 521 -7.34 27.48 2.56
C GLN A 521 -8.10 28.73 3.05
N TYR A 522 -8.03 29.84 2.31
CA TYR A 522 -8.94 30.96 2.52
C TYR A 522 -10.36 30.56 2.12
N ALA A 523 -11.35 30.89 2.94
CA ALA A 523 -12.76 30.54 2.74
C ALA A 523 -13.42 31.39 1.64
N ILE A 524 -12.81 31.44 0.46
CA ILE A 524 -13.26 32.21 -0.70
C ILE A 524 -13.05 31.44 -2.01
N VAL A 525 -13.98 31.62 -2.92
CA VAL A 525 -13.82 31.40 -4.36
C VAL A 525 -14.03 32.75 -5.05
N THR A 526 -13.18 33.11 -6.00
CA THR A 526 -13.22 34.44 -6.64
C THR A 526 -12.85 34.36 -8.12
N GLU A 527 -13.30 35.34 -8.89
CA GLU A 527 -12.84 35.57 -10.27
C GLU A 527 -11.53 36.38 -10.32
N ASN A 528 -11.17 37.04 -9.22
CA ASN A 528 -9.89 37.74 -9.12
C ASN A 528 -8.75 36.74 -8.89
N GLY A 529 -8.04 36.39 -9.96
CA GLY A 529 -6.86 35.53 -9.91
C GLY A 529 -5.60 36.18 -9.31
N ASN A 530 -5.60 37.46 -8.97
CA ASN A 530 -4.43 38.17 -8.45
C ASN A 530 -4.74 38.93 -7.15
N MET A 531 -5.39 38.27 -6.19
CA MET A 531 -5.65 38.88 -4.88
C MET A 531 -4.34 39.17 -4.14
N THR A 532 -4.28 40.34 -3.53
CA THR A 532 -3.18 40.79 -2.67
C THR A 532 -3.30 40.20 -1.26
N ALA A 533 -2.21 40.26 -0.49
CA ALA A 533 -2.23 39.80 0.90
C ALA A 533 -3.23 40.61 1.75
N ASP A 534 -3.35 41.92 1.51
CA ASP A 534 -4.26 42.82 2.23
C ASP A 534 -5.73 42.50 1.95
N GLU A 535 -6.08 42.14 0.70
CA GLU A 535 -7.43 41.70 0.34
C GLU A 535 -7.79 40.35 0.98
N LEU A 536 -6.81 39.48 1.18
CA LEU A 536 -6.98 38.17 1.80
C LEU A 536 -6.98 38.23 3.34
N GLU A 537 -6.42 39.28 3.94
CA GLU A 537 -6.20 39.37 5.40
C GLU A 537 -7.50 39.22 6.21
N ASN A 538 -8.61 39.75 5.71
CA ASN A 538 -9.91 39.73 6.38
C ASN A 538 -10.77 38.50 6.02
N ILE A 539 -10.26 37.58 5.20
CA ILE A 539 -10.98 36.39 4.78
C ILE A 539 -10.67 35.25 5.78
N PRO A 540 -11.70 34.60 6.36
CA PRO A 540 -11.49 33.48 7.26
C PRO A 540 -10.68 32.34 6.63
N LEU A 541 -9.81 31.72 7.42
CA LEU A 541 -9.10 30.50 7.02
C LEU A 541 -9.88 29.26 7.44
N MET A 542 -9.99 28.29 6.54
CA MET A 542 -10.53 26.96 6.82
C MET A 542 -9.58 26.17 7.74
N GLU A 543 -10.01 24.97 8.15
CA GLU A 543 -9.16 24.01 8.88
C GLU A 543 -7.84 23.73 8.17
N MET A 544 -6.85 23.37 8.96
CA MET A 544 -5.58 22.89 8.43
C MET A 544 -5.72 21.68 7.49
N ARG A 545 -4.84 21.62 6.50
CA ARG A 545 -4.68 20.52 5.57
C ARG A 545 -3.21 20.16 5.44
N ILE A 546 -2.96 18.90 5.15
CA ILE A 546 -1.62 18.39 4.81
C ILE A 546 -1.60 18.04 3.34
N ALA A 547 -0.52 18.42 2.67
CA ALA A 547 -0.23 18.02 1.31
C ALA A 547 1.25 17.75 1.12
N GLN A 548 1.61 17.05 0.06
CA GLN A 548 2.96 17.09 -0.48
C GLN A 548 3.29 18.49 -0.96
N ASP A 549 4.59 18.80 -1.05
CA ASP A 549 5.04 20.09 -1.55
C ASP A 549 5.15 20.16 -3.07
N ASN A 550 4.99 19.05 -3.79
CA ASN A 550 5.25 18.95 -5.23
C ASN A 550 4.51 20.01 -6.05
N GLU A 551 3.21 20.22 -5.82
CA GLU A 551 2.38 21.16 -6.56
C GLU A 551 2.78 22.63 -6.32
N ILE A 552 3.37 22.91 -5.15
CA ILE A 552 3.95 24.23 -4.85
C ILE A 552 5.35 24.32 -5.46
N LEU A 553 6.19 23.31 -5.21
CA LEU A 553 7.58 23.20 -5.63
C LEU A 553 7.75 23.32 -7.14
N TRP A 554 6.83 22.75 -7.92
CA TRP A 554 6.83 22.79 -9.38
C TRP A 554 5.87 23.83 -9.96
N GLU A 555 5.37 24.73 -9.11
CA GLU A 555 4.58 25.89 -9.50
C GLU A 555 3.32 25.50 -10.31
N THR A 556 2.76 24.33 -10.03
CA THR A 556 1.40 23.95 -10.45
C THR A 556 0.41 24.89 -9.78
N TYR A 557 0.66 25.21 -8.51
CA TYR A 557 -0.01 26.26 -7.75
C TYR A 557 1.00 27.34 -7.37
N PRO A 558 1.04 28.45 -8.14
CA PRO A 558 2.05 29.48 -7.96
C PRO A 558 1.85 30.22 -6.64
N ILE A 559 2.97 30.63 -6.04
CA ILE A 559 2.99 31.58 -4.93
C ILE A 559 2.75 32.96 -5.50
N VAL A 560 1.74 33.66 -5.00
CA VAL A 560 1.30 34.96 -5.55
C VAL A 560 1.61 36.13 -4.63
N CYS A 561 1.64 35.90 -3.32
CA CYS A 561 1.98 36.89 -2.31
C CYS A 561 2.42 36.21 -1.01
N SER A 562 2.71 36.99 0.02
CA SER A 562 3.09 36.46 1.33
C SER A 562 2.64 37.42 2.43
N LYS A 563 2.32 36.90 3.61
CA LYS A 563 2.07 37.69 4.82
C LYS A 563 2.91 37.19 5.99
N LYS A 564 3.08 38.02 7.00
CA LYS A 564 3.56 37.55 8.31
C LYS A 564 2.43 36.75 8.96
N LEU A 565 2.79 35.61 9.54
CA LEU A 565 1.83 34.79 10.29
C LEU A 565 1.44 35.51 11.59
N ALA A 566 0.15 35.51 11.89
CA ALA A 566 -0.44 35.92 13.15
C ALA A 566 -0.96 34.69 13.91
N GLU A 567 -1.24 34.83 15.21
CA GLU A 567 -1.67 33.70 16.06
C GLU A 567 -2.92 32.99 15.50
N ASN A 568 -3.89 33.74 14.96
CA ASN A 568 -5.11 33.20 14.36
C ASN A 568 -4.86 32.39 13.07
N ASP A 569 -3.69 32.52 12.44
CA ASP A 569 -3.32 31.70 11.28
C ASP A 569 -2.89 30.29 11.72
N ILE A 570 -2.41 30.13 12.96
CA ILE A 570 -1.80 28.89 13.43
C ILE A 570 -2.88 27.89 13.85
N ASP A 571 -3.18 26.99 12.92
CA ASP A 571 -3.89 25.73 13.15
C ASP A 571 -3.00 24.59 12.64
N LEU A 572 -2.55 23.75 13.56
CA LEU A 572 -1.69 22.58 13.33
C LEU A 572 -2.43 21.29 13.66
N GLY A 573 -3.76 21.38 13.81
CA GLY A 573 -4.64 20.24 13.83
C GLY A 573 -5.17 19.90 15.21
N PHE A 574 -6.19 19.08 15.21
CA PHE A 574 -6.78 18.50 16.40
C PHE A 574 -7.18 17.07 16.07
N SER A 575 -6.76 16.12 16.90
CA SER A 575 -7.10 14.72 16.70
C SER A 575 -7.16 13.99 18.03
N VAL A 576 -8.07 13.02 18.12
CA VAL A 576 -8.19 12.14 19.27
C VAL A 576 -7.87 10.72 18.83
N ASN A 577 -6.83 10.13 19.38
CA ASN A 577 -6.44 8.74 19.13
C ASN A 577 -6.96 7.87 20.28
N THR A 578 -8.06 7.15 20.03
CA THR A 578 -8.67 6.29 21.05
C THR A 578 -7.89 5.04 21.37
N TYR A 579 -7.03 4.58 20.45
CA TYR A 579 -6.18 3.43 20.65
C TYR A 579 -5.03 3.72 21.62
N ARG A 580 -4.36 4.87 21.45
CA ARG A 580 -3.29 5.32 22.35
C ARG A 580 -3.81 6.12 23.55
N ARG A 581 -5.12 6.38 23.59
CA ARG A 581 -5.77 7.28 24.53
C ARG A 581 -5.11 8.66 24.58
N GLN A 582 -4.92 9.26 23.41
CA GLN A 582 -4.22 10.54 23.24
C GLN A 582 -5.13 11.61 22.64
N ILE A 583 -5.11 12.81 23.23
CA ILE A 583 -5.58 14.04 22.59
C ILE A 583 -4.35 14.76 22.04
N ILE A 584 -4.47 15.19 20.79
CA ILE A 584 -3.46 15.99 20.11
C ILE A 584 -4.13 17.29 19.72
N TRP A 585 -3.59 18.41 20.21
CA TRP A 585 -4.07 19.74 19.88
C TRP A 585 -2.87 20.61 19.51
N ASN A 586 -2.83 21.05 18.25
CA ASN A 586 -1.64 21.60 17.61
C ASN A 586 -0.43 20.67 17.79
N LEU A 587 0.57 21.07 18.56
CA LEU A 587 1.80 20.31 18.78
C LEU A 587 1.83 19.58 20.13
N THR A 588 0.80 19.78 20.94
CA THR A 588 0.70 19.20 22.28
C THR A 588 0.06 17.82 22.19
N VAL A 589 0.65 16.84 22.88
CA VAL A 589 0.10 15.49 23.03
C VAL A 589 -0.16 15.25 24.51
N TRP A 590 -1.37 14.79 24.84
CA TRP A 590 -1.75 14.46 26.21
C TRP A 590 -2.46 13.10 26.24
N ASP A 591 -2.07 12.24 27.18
CA ASP A 591 -2.73 10.96 27.42
C ASP A 591 -3.94 11.17 28.34
N TYR A 592 -5.12 10.73 27.94
CA TYR A 592 -6.39 11.03 28.60
C TYR A 592 -6.97 9.85 29.41
N ASP A 593 -7.79 10.16 30.42
CA ASP A 593 -8.41 9.23 31.37
C ASP A 593 -9.77 8.66 30.90
N ASN A 594 -10.42 7.83 31.73
CA ASN A 594 -11.67 7.17 31.33
C ASN A 594 -12.83 8.18 31.19
N GLU A 595 -12.86 9.22 32.02
CA GLU A 595 -13.91 10.24 31.98
C GLU A 595 -13.84 11.04 30.67
N THR A 596 -12.63 11.40 30.26
CA THR A 596 -12.41 12.04 28.95
C THR A 596 -12.80 11.13 27.80
N GLU A 597 -12.58 9.82 27.92
CA GLU A 597 -12.95 8.84 26.90
C GLU A 597 -14.46 8.77 26.67
N ASP A 598 -15.25 8.89 27.74
CA ASP A 598 -16.71 8.87 27.64
C ASP A 598 -17.25 10.11 26.90
N ILE A 599 -16.64 11.28 27.12
CA ILE A 599 -16.93 12.50 26.33
C ILE A 599 -16.59 12.28 24.86
N ILE A 600 -15.42 11.70 24.56
CA ILE A 600 -15.02 11.41 23.18
C ILE A 600 -16.02 10.43 22.51
N LYS A 601 -16.52 9.44 23.24
CA LYS A 601 -17.52 8.50 22.71
C LYS A 601 -18.86 9.18 22.43
N GLU A 602 -19.27 10.14 23.24
CA GLU A 602 -20.51 10.90 23.06
C GLU A 602 -20.47 11.78 21.79
N TYR A 603 -19.40 12.58 21.64
CA TYR A 603 -19.30 13.57 20.56
C TYR A 603 -18.61 13.03 19.29
N GLY A 604 -18.04 11.83 19.36
CA GLY A 604 -17.30 11.17 18.27
C GLY A 604 -15.80 11.47 18.30
N THR A 605 -15.04 10.78 17.43
CA THR A 605 -13.59 11.00 17.32
C THR A 605 -13.28 12.17 16.37
N GLY A 606 -12.32 13.04 16.75
CA GLY A 606 -11.80 14.05 15.84
C GLY A 606 -11.04 13.43 14.66
N LYS A 607 -10.92 14.12 13.52
CA LYS A 607 -10.22 13.59 12.35
C LYS A 607 -8.77 13.26 12.69
N HIS A 608 -8.31 12.13 12.17
CA HIS A 608 -6.88 11.82 12.13
C HIS A 608 -6.20 12.56 10.98
N TYR A 609 -4.91 12.86 11.12
CA TYR A 609 -4.06 13.32 10.03
C TYR A 609 -4.18 12.35 8.85
N GLY A 610 -4.95 12.73 7.83
CA GLY A 610 -5.33 11.86 6.72
C GLY A 610 -4.78 12.36 5.39
N GLY A 611 -4.09 11.48 4.67
CA GLY A 611 -3.56 11.74 3.32
C GLY A 611 -2.49 12.83 3.24
N VAL A 612 -1.71 12.82 2.17
CA VAL A 612 -0.78 13.90 1.80
C VAL A 612 -1.12 14.47 0.42
N ALA A 613 -2.34 14.27 -0.05
CA ALA A 613 -2.81 14.88 -1.30
C ALA A 613 -3.28 16.31 -1.01
N LEU A 614 -2.96 17.26 -1.90
CA LEU A 614 -3.47 18.63 -1.78
C LEU A 614 -4.98 18.64 -2.07
N GLY A 615 -5.79 18.62 -1.02
CA GLY A 615 -7.24 18.72 -1.15
C GLY A 615 -7.75 20.12 -0.83
N ILE A 616 -8.55 20.66 -1.74
CA ILE A 616 -9.16 21.99 -1.68
C ILE A 616 -10.66 21.84 -1.46
N ASN A 617 -11.20 22.53 -0.46
CA ASN A 617 -12.60 22.44 -0.06
C ASN A 617 -13.45 23.47 -0.81
N VAL A 618 -13.99 23.09 -1.96
CA VAL A 618 -14.84 23.99 -2.77
C VAL A 618 -16.22 23.41 -3.09
N ASP A 619 -16.43 22.12 -2.80
CA ASP A 619 -17.67 21.41 -3.11
C ASP A 619 -18.90 22.02 -2.43
N ARG A 620 -18.76 22.50 -1.18
CA ARG A 620 -19.86 23.12 -0.41
C ARG A 620 -20.40 24.40 -1.05
N ASN A 621 -19.58 25.09 -1.85
CA ASN A 621 -19.99 26.30 -2.58
C ASN A 621 -20.33 25.99 -4.06
N GLY A 622 -20.23 24.73 -4.49
CA GLY A 622 -20.59 24.29 -5.84
C GLY A 622 -19.83 25.01 -6.95
N TYR A 623 -18.56 25.37 -6.72
CA TYR A 623 -17.72 26.10 -7.68
C TYR A 623 -18.34 27.45 -8.11
N LYS A 624 -18.87 28.22 -7.16
CA LYS A 624 -19.38 29.59 -7.39
C LYS A 624 -18.51 30.61 -6.68
N ALA A 625 -18.39 31.82 -7.23
CA ALA A 625 -17.72 32.92 -6.54
C ALA A 625 -18.46 33.30 -5.25
N GLY A 626 -17.72 33.58 -4.18
CA GLY A 626 -18.24 33.94 -2.87
C GLY A 626 -17.49 33.31 -1.70
N ILE A 627 -17.93 33.63 -0.49
CA ILE A 627 -17.42 33.04 0.75
C ILE A 627 -17.89 31.59 0.87
N ILE A 628 -16.97 30.70 1.23
CA ILE A 628 -17.25 29.27 1.40
C ILE A 628 -17.90 29.07 2.78
N PRO A 629 -19.16 28.58 2.84
CA PRO A 629 -19.81 28.32 4.12
C PRO A 629 -19.14 27.13 4.82
N TYR A 630 -18.73 27.32 6.07
CA TYR A 630 -18.02 26.31 6.83
C TYR A 630 -18.51 26.23 8.28
N SER A 631 -18.77 25.00 8.73
CA SER A 631 -19.06 24.66 10.12
C SER A 631 -18.49 23.26 10.39
N PRO A 632 -17.47 23.12 11.25
CA PRO A 632 -16.94 21.83 11.66
C PRO A 632 -17.70 21.20 12.82
N LYS A 633 -17.95 19.89 12.72
CA LYS A 633 -18.41 19.06 13.84
C LYS A 633 -17.38 18.96 14.98
N GLU A 634 -16.09 19.01 14.66
CA GLU A 634 -15.00 18.94 15.67
C GLU A 634 -15.06 20.09 16.67
N THR A 635 -15.71 21.20 16.32
CA THR A 635 -15.90 22.35 17.22
C THR A 635 -16.69 21.97 18.47
N GLU A 636 -17.70 21.09 18.33
CA GLU A 636 -18.53 20.64 19.46
C GLU A 636 -17.72 19.78 20.44
N LEU A 637 -16.97 18.81 19.92
CA LEU A 637 -16.04 17.99 20.71
C LEU A 637 -14.95 18.84 21.39
N LYS A 638 -14.34 19.79 20.65
CA LYS A 638 -13.33 20.71 21.19
C LYS A 638 -13.91 21.54 22.34
N ALA A 639 -15.15 22.03 22.20
CA ALA A 639 -15.82 22.79 23.25
C ALA A 639 -16.09 21.93 24.49
N ALA A 640 -16.64 20.72 24.32
CA ALA A 640 -16.89 19.79 25.42
C ALA A 640 -15.60 19.39 26.16
N LEU A 641 -14.53 19.10 25.42
CA LEU A 641 -13.22 18.81 26.02
C LEU A 641 -12.62 20.04 26.71
N ALA A 642 -12.75 21.22 26.13
CA ALA A 642 -12.27 22.44 26.76
C ALA A 642 -12.99 22.70 28.09
N GLU A 643 -14.31 22.52 28.15
CA GLU A 643 -15.08 22.64 29.39
C GLU A 643 -14.64 21.59 30.42
N HIS A 644 -14.58 20.31 30.04
CA HIS A 644 -14.17 19.22 30.92
C HIS A 644 -12.76 19.42 31.48
N LEU A 645 -11.84 19.90 30.65
CA LEU A 645 -10.45 20.14 31.04
C LEU A 645 -10.25 21.49 31.73
N GLY A 646 -11.30 22.30 31.94
CA GLY A 646 -11.22 23.61 32.58
C GLY A 646 -10.39 24.61 31.79
N LEU A 647 -10.56 24.64 30.46
CA LEU A 647 -9.83 25.48 29.50
C LEU A 647 -10.71 26.58 28.90
N SER A 648 -11.92 26.77 29.41
CA SER A 648 -13.00 27.58 28.82
C SER A 648 -12.81 29.11 28.94
N ASP A 649 -11.79 29.57 29.66
CA ASP A 649 -11.60 31.00 29.99
C ASP A 649 -10.96 31.82 28.84
N CYS A 650 -10.69 31.21 27.68
CA CYS A 650 -10.08 31.86 26.52
C CYS A 650 -10.87 31.64 25.22
N ALA A 651 -10.78 32.59 24.29
CA ALA A 651 -11.49 32.55 23.00
C ALA A 651 -11.10 31.35 22.10
N ASP A 652 -9.91 30.75 22.30
CA ASP A 652 -9.48 29.50 21.69
C ASP A 652 -8.70 28.66 22.74
N PRO A 653 -9.26 27.54 23.23
CA PRO A 653 -8.68 26.71 24.29
C PRO A 653 -7.36 26.03 23.94
N CYS A 654 -6.88 26.12 22.70
CA CYS A 654 -5.64 25.49 22.27
C CYS A 654 -4.40 25.96 23.05
N ASP A 655 -4.25 27.27 23.25
CA ASP A 655 -3.08 27.80 23.95
C ASP A 655 -3.11 27.41 25.44
N SER A 656 -4.29 27.47 26.08
CA SER A 656 -4.50 26.97 27.45
C SER A 656 -4.21 25.47 27.58
N PHE A 657 -4.58 24.67 26.57
CA PHE A 657 -4.23 23.26 26.51
C PHE A 657 -2.72 23.05 26.45
N ALA A 658 -2.02 23.82 25.60
CA ALA A 658 -0.57 23.76 25.51
C ALA A 658 0.10 24.17 26.83
N GLU A 659 -0.35 25.24 27.47
CA GLU A 659 0.18 25.69 28.77
C GLU A 659 -0.04 24.64 29.87
N LYS A 660 -1.23 24.02 29.92
CA LYS A 660 -1.58 23.02 30.92
C LYS A 660 -0.82 21.71 30.75
N PHE A 661 -0.60 21.26 29.52
CA PHE A 661 -0.06 19.94 29.21
C PHE A 661 1.37 19.96 28.62
N GLY A 662 2.09 21.07 28.77
CA GLY A 662 3.52 21.15 28.46
C GLY A 662 3.86 21.23 26.96
N GLY A 663 2.99 21.85 26.17
CA GLY A 663 3.22 22.16 24.76
C GLY A 663 3.76 23.59 24.55
N ILE A 664 3.66 24.06 23.30
CA ILE A 664 3.98 25.46 22.94
C ILE A 664 2.73 26.17 22.44
N THR A 665 2.58 27.44 22.82
CA THR A 665 1.49 28.29 22.35
C THR A 665 1.71 28.71 20.89
N ARG A 666 0.66 29.18 20.23
CA ARG A 666 0.73 29.70 18.85
C ARG A 666 1.70 30.86 18.73
N ARG A 667 1.76 31.74 19.74
CA ARG A 667 2.74 32.83 19.80
C ARG A 667 4.17 32.31 19.83
N GLN A 668 4.45 31.36 20.73
CA GLN A 668 5.78 30.72 20.82
C GLN A 668 6.13 30.02 19.51
N PHE A 669 5.17 29.34 18.88
CA PHE A 669 5.36 28.75 17.55
C PHE A 669 5.79 29.78 16.51
N ILE A 670 5.13 30.95 16.43
CA ILE A 670 5.48 32.01 15.49
C ILE A 670 6.89 32.55 15.74
N GLU A 671 7.25 32.79 17.00
CA GLU A 671 8.58 33.26 17.39
C GLU A 671 9.66 32.25 16.96
N LEU A 672 9.49 30.97 17.30
CA LEU A 672 10.40 29.88 16.90
C LEU A 672 10.44 29.69 15.39
N ALA A 673 9.30 29.76 14.70
CA ALA A 673 9.23 29.66 13.24
C ALA A 673 9.98 30.81 12.57
N GLY A 674 9.86 32.04 13.09
CA GLY A 674 10.59 33.21 12.57
C GLY A 674 12.11 33.07 12.68
N GLU A 675 12.60 32.36 13.69
CA GLU A 675 14.03 32.06 13.85
C GLU A 675 14.48 30.89 12.96
N ARG A 676 13.70 29.80 12.95
CA ARG A 676 14.11 28.49 12.41
C ARG A 676 13.70 28.27 10.96
N PHE A 677 12.71 28.99 10.43
CA PHE A 677 12.23 28.88 9.04
C PHE A 677 12.73 30.01 8.13
N ARG A 678 13.74 30.78 8.54
CA ARG A 678 14.35 31.83 7.70
C ARG A 678 14.65 31.32 6.29
N ARG A 679 14.36 32.16 5.29
CA ARG A 679 14.51 31.85 3.87
C ARG A 679 15.95 31.58 3.47
#